data_AF-A0A3L7TJU0-F1
#
_entry.id   AF-A0A3L7TJU0-F1
#
_cell.length_a   1.000
_cell.length_b   1.000
_cell.length_c   1.000
_cell.angle_alpha   90.00
_cell.angle_beta   90.00
_cell.angle_gamma   90.00
#
_symmetry.space_group_name_H-M   'P 1'
#
loop_
_entity.id
_entity.type
_entity.pdbx_description
1 polymer ?
#
loop_
_entity_poly.entity_id
_entity_poly.type
_entity_poly.pdbx_seq_one_letter_code
_entity_poly.pdbx_strand_id
1 'polypeptide(L)'
;MKSWSAAWSPSCLSWIAAFLVVCGAASSHVSATVPPSSESPTDAMARLHASLRQLERAYWDSLGGGPDGMETYRQTGQANEATQRWLAESRPLVRELESVSTQLPPRALQYDQGFALLMPHLQISRDTARCLSALAEDAAIRGDRDALLEFTQAQTRSALDVANDGITISSLVSIAQSRLLQQSIQHSIDRGDLNAESASAVLEASKPLHDGSVFALEESAQREGEVLRGELAQLSTMDSDARAASLAKIGMDAQTMDLSDSALAECTDKSSAYFDALASAAANPDRATGRAEVAALNARMESGEFGALLKNFAPTFDRALDHVDRLEHDFAAQAAVLQAIADSSKQPEDFMNAAPLYLAALREMTRLTKEQQCDIEAVRLASAQMPEEMQRNVRRTIEDFRAGVIDRITRAVQCARCEFDDRVTRDPTFLMTAVVGMHGAVRVLLYDALLPQARAEQSMSAVESVVVALSVLQQFAASGSLGRALVAQQIARDCSVVLTELTQRNVLDEPAKEKLTAALSRIAHDDPFGFRRALVAERARITQWNCRVEMEEGAQQVPPISPEYAKKMPVHALSFVLGLSTPRAYIDPSVGVIESTIVTQSTIAPDHVNAWIEGPLVDLRPWFDLDALTLSNAQLIVLHKRLQKLLADGTLPVREALAGSPFVGLTLSVPLDVDAAMARSVEDITLLESLCAVKDRASTRDALSE
;
A
#
# COMPACT_ATOMS: atom_id res chain seq x y z
N MET A 1 -0.91 8.92 -11.33
CA MET A 1 -0.40 10.32 -11.47
C MET A 1 -0.78 11.25 -10.30
N LYS A 2 -2.03 11.29 -9.80
CA LYS A 2 -2.49 12.23 -8.74
C LYS A 2 -1.87 12.05 -7.33
N SER A 3 -1.13 10.98 -7.05
CA SER A 3 -0.57 10.70 -5.71
C SER A 3 0.82 11.31 -5.46
N TRP A 4 1.54 11.76 -6.49
CA TRP A 4 2.90 12.31 -6.37
C TRP A 4 2.96 13.84 -6.39
N SER A 5 1.91 14.53 -6.84
CA SER A 5 1.89 16.01 -6.87
C SER A 5 1.73 16.64 -5.47
N ALA A 6 1.28 15.89 -4.47
CA ALA A 6 0.91 16.46 -3.16
C ALA A 6 2.07 16.67 -2.16
N ALA A 7 3.32 16.43 -2.58
CA ALA A 7 4.51 16.53 -1.73
C ALA A 7 5.44 17.69 -2.12
N TRP A 8 4.94 18.72 -2.80
CA TRP A 8 5.72 19.80 -3.39
C TRP A 8 5.12 21.15 -3.00
N SER A 9 5.94 22.17 -2.73
CA SER A 9 5.44 23.53 -2.50
C SER A 9 4.71 24.05 -3.75
N PRO A 10 3.82 25.06 -3.64
CA PRO A 10 3.18 25.69 -4.81
C PRO A 10 4.19 26.13 -5.87
N SER A 11 5.38 26.58 -5.44
CA SER A 11 6.50 26.94 -6.30
C SER A 11 7.14 25.76 -7.02
N CYS A 12 7.22 24.55 -6.45
CA CYS A 12 7.68 23.37 -7.20
C CYS A 12 6.60 22.79 -8.14
N LEU A 13 5.31 23.02 -7.84
CA LEU A 13 4.21 22.55 -8.66
C LEU A 13 4.01 23.36 -9.94
N SER A 14 4.36 24.66 -9.95
CA SER A 14 4.34 25.47 -11.16
C SER A 14 5.36 24.96 -12.20
N TRP A 15 6.55 24.53 -11.77
CA TRP A 15 7.58 23.93 -12.62
C TRP A 15 7.14 22.60 -13.25
N ILE A 16 6.45 21.73 -12.50
CA ILE A 16 5.95 20.44 -13.01
C ILE A 16 4.71 20.62 -13.92
N ALA A 17 3.84 21.57 -13.61
CA ALA A 17 2.61 21.81 -14.38
C ALA A 17 2.89 22.47 -15.75
N ALA A 18 3.85 23.40 -15.85
CA ALA A 18 4.26 24.00 -17.12
C ALA A 18 4.85 22.96 -18.08
N PHE A 19 5.56 21.95 -17.56
CA PHE A 19 6.16 20.87 -18.35
C PHE A 19 5.13 19.94 -19.00
N LEU A 20 3.94 19.77 -18.39
CA LEU A 20 2.90 18.86 -18.90
C LEU A 20 2.05 19.46 -20.03
N VAL A 21 1.99 20.78 -20.17
CA VAL A 21 1.12 21.46 -21.16
C VAL A 21 1.74 21.52 -22.57
N VAL A 22 3.08 21.43 -22.69
CA VAL A 22 3.77 21.62 -23.98
C VAL A 22 3.85 20.33 -24.84
N CYS A 23 3.67 19.13 -24.27
CA CYS A 23 3.83 17.87 -25.00
C CYS A 23 2.55 17.29 -25.66
N GLY A 24 1.45 18.06 -25.73
CA GLY A 24 0.10 17.55 -26.02
C GLY A 24 -0.34 17.38 -27.47
N ALA A 25 0.48 17.61 -28.50
CA ALA A 25 -0.03 17.63 -29.89
C ALA A 25 0.90 16.99 -30.93
N ALA A 26 0.81 15.67 -31.11
CA ALA A 26 1.00 14.98 -32.39
C ALA A 26 0.57 13.50 -32.24
N SER A 27 -0.49 13.08 -32.94
CA SER A 27 -0.99 11.69 -32.94
C SER A 27 -1.01 11.16 -34.37
N SER A 28 -0.19 10.14 -34.65
CA SER A 28 -0.31 9.28 -35.83
C SER A 28 -0.27 7.82 -35.38
N HIS A 29 -1.19 7.01 -35.89
CA HIS A 29 -1.25 5.57 -35.63
C HIS A 29 0.00 4.86 -36.17
N VAL A 30 0.79 4.26 -35.28
CA VAL A 30 1.95 3.42 -35.64
C VAL A 30 1.51 1.96 -35.60
N SER A 31 1.56 1.27 -36.74
CA SER A 31 1.51 -0.20 -36.78
C SER A 31 2.89 -0.78 -36.45
N ALA A 32 2.92 -1.90 -35.73
CA ALA A 32 4.13 -2.66 -35.43
C ALA A 32 4.86 -3.05 -36.72
N THR A 33 5.86 -2.25 -37.10
CA THR A 33 6.70 -2.44 -38.28
C THR A 33 7.98 -3.15 -37.86
N VAL A 34 8.42 -4.11 -38.65
CA VAL A 34 9.72 -4.80 -38.48
C VAL A 34 10.83 -3.74 -38.44
N PRO A 35 11.74 -3.76 -37.44
CA PRO A 35 12.75 -2.72 -37.31
C PRO A 35 13.65 -2.69 -38.56
N PRO A 36 13.96 -1.51 -39.10
CA PRO A 36 14.95 -1.38 -40.16
C PRO A 36 16.33 -1.79 -39.61
N SER A 37 17.14 -2.47 -40.43
CA SER A 37 18.44 -3.03 -40.02
C SER A 37 19.54 -1.99 -39.71
N SER A 38 19.18 -0.72 -39.46
CA SER A 38 20.08 0.40 -39.18
C SER A 38 19.48 1.44 -38.23
N GLU A 39 18.49 1.08 -37.41
CA GLU A 39 17.93 1.99 -36.39
C GLU A 39 19.01 2.35 -35.37
N SER A 40 19.16 3.65 -35.04
CA SER A 40 20.10 4.06 -33.99
C SER A 40 19.58 3.63 -32.62
N PRO A 41 20.45 3.40 -31.61
CA PRO A 41 19.99 3.09 -30.25
C PRO A 41 19.02 4.14 -29.68
N THR A 42 19.22 5.42 -30.00
CA THR A 42 18.33 6.50 -29.59
C THR A 42 16.94 6.39 -30.23
N ASP A 43 16.87 6.07 -31.53
CA ASP A 43 15.59 5.91 -32.24
C ASP A 43 14.85 4.67 -31.75
N ALA A 44 15.57 3.56 -31.54
CA ALA A 44 15.01 2.33 -30.98
C ALA A 44 14.44 2.58 -29.57
N MET A 45 15.18 3.32 -28.74
CA MET A 45 14.74 3.73 -27.41
C MET A 45 13.45 4.56 -27.46
N ALA A 46 13.37 5.53 -28.37
CA ALA A 46 12.17 6.36 -28.54
C ALA A 46 10.95 5.53 -29.01
N ARG A 47 11.14 4.62 -29.98
CA ARG A 47 10.12 3.69 -30.47
C ARG A 47 9.58 2.81 -29.34
N LEU A 48 10.46 2.17 -28.58
CA LEU A 48 10.09 1.25 -27.51
C LEU A 48 9.30 1.96 -26.40
N HIS A 49 9.70 3.18 -26.02
CA HIS A 49 8.92 3.98 -25.07
C HIS A 49 7.54 4.38 -25.60
N ALA A 50 7.45 4.75 -26.88
CA ALA A 50 6.17 5.05 -27.50
C ALA A 50 5.24 3.83 -27.47
N SER A 51 5.77 2.63 -27.75
CA SER A 51 5.04 1.36 -27.64
C SER A 51 4.60 1.07 -26.22
N LEU A 52 5.49 1.16 -25.21
CA LEU A 52 5.13 0.93 -23.81
C LEU A 52 4.05 1.91 -23.32
N ARG A 53 4.15 3.20 -23.66
CA ARG A 53 3.10 4.18 -23.34
C ARG A 53 1.79 3.92 -24.04
N GLN A 54 1.82 3.35 -25.25
CA GLN A 54 0.59 2.94 -25.94
C GLN A 54 -0.06 1.74 -25.24
N LEU A 55 0.74 0.76 -24.81
CA LEU A 55 0.26 -0.38 -24.03
C LEU A 55 -0.31 0.05 -22.68
N GLU A 56 0.38 0.94 -21.96
CA GLU A 56 -0.09 1.48 -20.68
C GLU A 56 -1.41 2.23 -20.85
N ARG A 57 -1.55 3.07 -21.88
CA ARG A 57 -2.82 3.74 -22.18
C ARG A 57 -3.93 2.74 -22.49
N ALA A 58 -3.68 1.78 -23.38
CA ALA A 58 -4.68 0.76 -23.72
C ALA A 58 -5.10 -0.07 -22.49
N TYR A 59 -4.15 -0.35 -21.60
CA TYR A 59 -4.42 -0.99 -20.32
C TYR A 59 -5.36 -0.14 -19.44
N TRP A 60 -5.02 1.13 -19.18
CA TRP A 60 -5.87 2.02 -18.37
C TRP A 60 -7.24 2.28 -18.99
N ASP A 61 -7.31 2.45 -20.31
CA ASP A 61 -8.56 2.61 -21.05
C ASP A 61 -9.45 1.37 -20.90
N SER A 62 -8.85 0.17 -20.92
CA SER A 62 -9.58 -1.10 -20.75
C SER A 62 -10.13 -1.31 -19.34
N LEU A 63 -9.60 -0.62 -18.34
CA LEU A 63 -10.13 -0.69 -16.96
C LEU A 63 -11.40 0.16 -16.78
N GLY A 64 -11.67 1.14 -17.66
CA GLY A 64 -12.87 1.97 -17.57
C GLY A 64 -13.01 2.74 -16.25
N GLY A 65 -11.89 3.05 -15.57
CA GLY A 65 -11.88 3.64 -14.23
C GLY A 65 -12.07 2.65 -13.07
N GLY A 66 -12.12 1.35 -13.36
CA GLY A 66 -12.11 0.27 -12.38
C GLY A 66 -10.81 0.18 -11.57
N PRO A 67 -10.78 -0.70 -10.55
CA PRO A 67 -9.61 -0.90 -9.70
C PRO A 67 -8.38 -1.29 -10.52
N ASP A 68 -7.20 -0.90 -10.02
CA ASP A 68 -5.92 -1.21 -10.65
C ASP A 68 -5.71 -2.75 -10.69
N GLY A 69 -5.93 -3.33 -11.88
CA GLY A 69 -5.77 -4.77 -12.11
C GLY A 69 -4.34 -5.24 -11.88
N MET A 70 -3.35 -4.35 -12.03
CA MET A 70 -1.94 -4.63 -11.81
C MET A 70 -1.69 -4.74 -10.32
N GLU A 71 -2.19 -3.79 -9.53
CA GLU A 71 -2.07 -3.85 -8.08
C GLU A 71 -2.73 -5.12 -7.50
N THR A 72 -3.92 -5.46 -8.02
CA THR A 72 -4.56 -6.72 -7.65
C THR A 72 -3.70 -7.93 -8.03
N TYR A 73 -3.11 -7.90 -9.22
CA TYR A 73 -2.23 -8.95 -9.68
C TYR A 73 -0.99 -9.10 -8.79
N ARG A 74 -0.36 -8.00 -8.38
CA ARG A 74 0.78 -7.99 -7.45
C ARG A 74 0.44 -8.66 -6.11
N GLN A 75 -0.71 -8.28 -5.55
CA GLN A 75 -1.15 -8.76 -4.24
C GLN A 75 -1.60 -10.22 -4.25
N THR A 76 -2.30 -10.66 -5.31
CA THR A 76 -2.96 -11.98 -5.32
C THR A 76 -2.37 -12.99 -6.31
N GLY A 77 -1.45 -12.56 -7.17
CA GLY A 77 -0.90 -13.38 -8.25
C GLY A 77 -1.86 -13.66 -9.42
N GLN A 78 -3.04 -13.04 -9.46
CA GLN A 78 -4.08 -13.35 -10.45
C GLN A 78 -4.30 -12.20 -11.42
N ALA A 79 -3.93 -12.39 -12.68
CA ALA A 79 -4.07 -11.35 -13.68
C ALA A 79 -5.46 -11.42 -14.33
N ASN A 80 -6.16 -10.29 -14.41
CA ASN A 80 -7.34 -10.18 -15.28
C ASN A 80 -6.90 -10.14 -16.76
N GLU A 81 -7.85 -10.20 -17.70
CA GLU A 81 -7.54 -10.29 -19.13
C GLU A 81 -6.71 -9.10 -19.65
N ALA A 82 -7.02 -7.88 -19.18
CA ALA A 82 -6.27 -6.67 -19.50
C ALA A 82 -4.82 -6.74 -18.99
N THR A 83 -4.62 -7.19 -17.75
CA THR A 83 -3.29 -7.35 -17.13
C THR A 83 -2.49 -8.45 -17.83
N GLN A 84 -3.12 -9.58 -18.17
CA GLN A 84 -2.47 -10.65 -18.93
C GLN A 84 -2.01 -10.17 -20.31
N ARG A 85 -2.85 -9.42 -21.02
CA ARG A 85 -2.50 -8.82 -22.32
C ARG A 85 -1.33 -7.86 -22.20
N TRP A 86 -1.40 -6.93 -21.24
CA TRP A 86 -0.32 -5.98 -20.99
C TRP A 86 1.00 -6.69 -20.66
N LEU A 87 0.98 -7.71 -19.80
CA LEU A 87 2.17 -8.50 -19.45
C LEU A 87 2.74 -9.23 -20.66
N ALA A 88 1.89 -9.87 -21.46
CA ALA A 88 2.32 -10.60 -22.66
C ALA A 88 2.99 -9.68 -23.68
N GLU A 89 2.45 -8.49 -23.91
CA GLU A 89 2.95 -7.52 -24.89
C GLU A 89 4.16 -6.72 -24.37
N SER A 90 4.24 -6.45 -23.07
CA SER A 90 5.32 -5.64 -22.47
C SER A 90 6.63 -6.42 -22.27
N ARG A 91 6.56 -7.73 -21.98
CA ARG A 91 7.76 -8.58 -21.77
C ARG A 91 8.80 -8.46 -22.88
N PRO A 92 8.49 -8.67 -24.18
CA PRO A 92 9.49 -8.57 -25.24
C PRO A 92 10.01 -7.14 -25.42
N LEU A 93 9.17 -6.12 -25.24
CA LEU A 93 9.56 -4.72 -25.39
C LEU A 93 10.57 -4.30 -24.32
N VAL A 94 10.37 -4.71 -23.07
CA VAL A 94 11.26 -4.33 -21.97
C VAL A 94 12.63 -5.01 -22.09
N ARG A 95 12.69 -6.25 -22.59
CA ARG A 95 13.98 -6.90 -22.91
C ARG A 95 14.74 -6.18 -24.02
N GLU A 96 14.04 -5.80 -25.09
CA GLU A 96 14.64 -4.99 -26.16
C GLU A 96 15.12 -3.64 -25.61
N LEU A 97 14.31 -3.01 -24.75
CA LEU A 97 14.62 -1.74 -24.10
C LEU A 97 15.90 -1.82 -23.26
N GLU A 98 16.05 -2.87 -22.46
CA GLU A 98 17.25 -3.08 -21.67
C GLU A 98 18.47 -3.24 -22.59
N SER A 99 18.38 -4.09 -23.61
CA SER A 99 19.46 -4.30 -24.59
C SER A 99 19.89 -2.98 -25.25
N VAL A 100 18.93 -2.17 -25.69
CA VAL A 100 19.18 -0.86 -26.30
C VAL A 100 19.77 0.13 -25.27
N SER A 101 19.32 0.11 -24.02
CA SER A 101 19.80 1.02 -22.97
C SER A 101 21.30 0.89 -22.71
N THR A 102 21.83 -0.34 -22.74
CA THR A 102 23.27 -0.59 -22.55
C THR A 102 24.16 -0.07 -23.68
N GLN A 103 23.56 0.24 -24.83
CA GLN A 103 24.25 0.75 -26.01
C GLN A 103 24.18 2.27 -26.12
N LEU A 104 23.38 2.92 -25.26
CA LEU A 104 23.31 4.38 -25.26
C LEU A 104 24.61 4.97 -24.70
N PRO A 105 25.16 6.00 -25.35
CA PRO A 105 26.26 6.74 -24.76
C PRO A 105 25.81 7.42 -23.46
N PRO A 106 26.74 7.70 -22.52
CA PRO A 106 26.45 8.55 -21.38
C PRO A 106 25.78 9.85 -21.82
N ARG A 107 24.70 10.23 -21.13
CA ARG A 107 23.94 11.43 -21.47
C ARG A 107 24.77 12.67 -21.08
N ALA A 108 25.10 13.50 -22.07
CA ALA A 108 25.65 14.82 -21.82
C ALA A 108 24.50 15.83 -21.70
N LEU A 109 24.16 16.21 -20.47
CA LEU A 109 23.20 17.30 -20.26
C LEU A 109 23.85 18.65 -20.62
N GLN A 110 23.10 19.48 -21.32
CA GLN A 110 23.53 20.81 -21.73
C GLN A 110 23.23 21.81 -20.61
N TYR A 111 24.01 21.75 -19.52
CA TYR A 111 23.81 22.60 -18.34
C TYR A 111 23.92 24.11 -18.63
N ASP A 112 24.54 24.48 -19.75
CA ASP A 112 24.58 25.84 -20.26
C ASP A 112 23.20 26.37 -20.71
N GLN A 113 22.21 25.49 -20.91
CA GLN A 113 20.80 25.88 -21.08
C GLN A 113 20.15 26.34 -19.76
N GLY A 114 20.83 26.18 -18.63
CA GLY A 114 20.40 26.57 -17.30
C GLY A 114 18.96 26.16 -16.97
N PHE A 115 18.08 27.12 -16.68
CA PHE A 115 16.69 26.85 -16.32
C PHE A 115 15.84 26.34 -17.49
N ALA A 116 16.30 26.50 -18.73
CA ALA A 116 15.64 25.97 -19.91
C ALA A 116 16.02 24.51 -20.23
N LEU A 117 16.92 23.89 -19.45
CA LEU A 117 17.36 22.52 -19.65
C LEU A 117 16.17 21.55 -19.58
N LEU A 118 15.85 20.92 -20.72
CA LEU A 118 14.80 19.91 -20.81
C LEU A 118 15.35 18.52 -20.51
N MET A 119 14.61 17.77 -19.70
CA MET A 119 14.96 16.39 -19.30
C MET A 119 13.83 15.40 -19.65
N PRO A 120 13.49 15.26 -20.95
CA PRO A 120 12.40 14.37 -21.36
C PRO A 120 12.68 12.89 -21.00
N HIS A 121 13.95 12.52 -20.82
CA HIS A 121 14.36 11.18 -20.42
C HIS A 121 13.92 10.79 -19.00
N LEU A 122 13.71 11.74 -18.09
CA LEU A 122 13.30 11.41 -16.71
C LEU A 122 11.90 10.81 -16.66
N GLN A 123 10.95 11.37 -17.40
CA GLN A 123 9.61 10.80 -17.50
C GLN A 123 9.66 9.38 -18.08
N ILE A 124 10.49 9.21 -19.11
CA ILE A 124 10.75 7.92 -19.74
C ILE A 124 11.31 6.90 -18.74
N SER A 125 12.36 7.22 -17.99
CA SER A 125 12.97 6.30 -17.04
C SER A 125 12.00 5.92 -15.92
N ARG A 126 11.12 6.84 -15.49
CA ARG A 126 10.05 6.55 -14.52
C ARG A 126 9.04 5.53 -15.04
N ASP A 127 8.59 5.70 -16.28
CA ASP A 127 7.61 4.80 -16.89
C ASP A 127 8.23 3.41 -17.09
N THR A 128 9.48 3.36 -17.54
CA THR A 128 10.27 2.13 -17.66
C THR A 128 10.46 1.42 -16.31
N ALA A 129 10.82 2.14 -15.24
CA ALA A 129 11.00 1.55 -13.92
C ALA A 129 9.70 0.93 -13.36
N ARG A 130 8.54 1.55 -13.61
CA ARG A 130 7.23 0.97 -13.25
C ARG A 130 6.94 -0.32 -14.03
N CYS A 131 7.24 -0.32 -15.33
CA CYS A 131 7.07 -1.51 -16.16
C CYS A 131 7.97 -2.66 -15.69
N LEU A 132 9.25 -2.36 -15.44
CA LEU A 132 10.21 -3.32 -14.90
C LEU A 132 9.77 -3.87 -13.55
N SER A 133 9.21 -3.04 -12.65
CA SER A 133 8.72 -3.49 -11.35
C SER A 133 7.59 -4.51 -11.51
N ALA A 134 6.60 -4.19 -12.34
CA ALA A 134 5.49 -5.10 -12.61
C ALA A 134 5.96 -6.42 -13.26
N LEU A 135 6.96 -6.36 -14.14
CA LEU A 135 7.52 -7.55 -14.79
C LEU A 135 8.40 -8.40 -13.86
N ALA A 136 9.16 -7.78 -12.97
CA ALA A 136 9.90 -8.48 -11.91
C ALA A 136 8.94 -9.23 -10.99
N GLU A 137 7.85 -8.58 -10.58
CA GLU A 137 6.82 -9.21 -9.76
C GLU A 137 6.11 -10.37 -10.50
N ASP A 138 5.81 -10.21 -11.79
CA ASP A 138 5.28 -11.29 -12.65
C ASP A 138 6.25 -12.47 -12.77
N ALA A 139 7.53 -12.19 -13.01
CA ALA A 139 8.56 -13.20 -13.10
C ALA A 139 8.66 -14.00 -11.79
N ALA A 140 8.66 -13.32 -10.64
CA ALA A 140 8.63 -13.96 -9.34
C ALA A 140 7.36 -14.84 -9.14
N ILE A 141 6.16 -14.35 -9.48
CA ILE A 141 4.91 -15.12 -9.40
C ILE A 141 4.96 -16.40 -10.25
N ARG A 142 5.57 -16.32 -11.43
CA ARG A 142 5.71 -17.46 -12.35
C ARG A 142 6.87 -18.40 -11.98
N GLY A 143 7.68 -18.06 -10.97
CA GLY A 143 8.90 -18.79 -10.64
C GLY A 143 10.02 -18.65 -11.68
N ASP A 144 9.96 -17.62 -12.52
CA ASP A 144 10.92 -17.30 -13.59
C ASP A 144 12.08 -16.47 -13.02
N ARG A 145 13.03 -17.16 -12.39
CA ARG A 145 14.12 -16.54 -11.62
C ARG A 145 15.10 -15.75 -12.49
N ASP A 146 15.36 -16.22 -13.70
CA ASP A 146 16.26 -15.55 -14.64
C ASP A 146 15.68 -14.18 -15.04
N ALA A 147 14.39 -14.14 -15.39
CA ALA A 147 13.71 -12.89 -15.71
C ALA A 147 13.61 -11.96 -14.49
N LEU A 148 13.37 -12.49 -13.28
CA LEU A 148 13.37 -11.69 -12.06
C LEU A 148 14.73 -10.98 -11.85
N LEU A 149 15.83 -11.72 -12.02
CA LEU A 149 17.18 -11.17 -11.88
C LEU A 149 17.49 -10.14 -12.98
N GLU A 150 17.17 -10.46 -14.24
CA GLU A 150 17.30 -9.57 -15.40
C GLU A 150 16.61 -8.23 -15.12
N PHE A 151 15.34 -8.25 -14.70
CA PHE A 151 14.59 -7.04 -14.40
C PHE A 151 15.11 -6.28 -13.16
N THR A 152 15.56 -6.99 -12.12
CA THR A 152 16.17 -6.38 -10.92
C THR A 152 17.45 -5.62 -11.28
N GLN A 153 18.31 -6.22 -12.12
CA GLN A 153 19.53 -5.59 -12.60
C GLN A 153 19.24 -4.38 -13.49
N ALA A 154 18.27 -4.50 -14.39
CA ALA A 154 17.83 -3.41 -15.25
C ALA A 154 17.28 -2.22 -14.45
N GLN A 155 16.47 -2.47 -13.40
CA GLN A 155 16.00 -1.42 -12.50
C GLN A 155 17.13 -0.72 -11.77
N THR A 156 18.10 -1.49 -11.26
CA THR A 156 19.25 -0.93 -10.55
C THR A 156 20.08 -0.04 -11.47
N ARG A 157 20.39 -0.52 -12.69
CA ARG A 157 21.13 0.25 -13.69
C ARG A 157 20.39 1.53 -14.07
N SER A 158 19.07 1.45 -14.34
CA SER A 158 18.24 2.62 -14.65
C SER A 158 18.27 3.67 -13.54
N ALA A 159 18.19 3.24 -12.28
CA ALA A 159 18.24 4.17 -11.15
C ALA A 159 19.60 4.87 -11.05
N LEU A 160 20.70 4.12 -11.19
CA LEU A 160 22.06 4.68 -11.17
C LEU A 160 22.31 5.64 -12.35
N ASP A 161 21.90 5.26 -13.56
CA ASP A 161 22.07 6.07 -14.76
C ASP A 161 21.34 7.41 -14.65
N VAL A 162 20.17 7.43 -13.99
CA VAL A 162 19.45 8.68 -13.71
C VAL A 162 20.18 9.49 -12.64
N ALA A 163 20.68 8.88 -11.57
CA ALA A 163 21.41 9.64 -10.54
C ALA A 163 22.67 10.34 -11.10
N ASN A 164 23.36 9.70 -12.04
CA ASN A 164 24.55 10.22 -12.70
C ASN A 164 24.32 11.50 -13.55
N ASP A 165 23.07 11.93 -13.72
CA ASP A 165 22.76 13.23 -14.33
C ASP A 165 23.21 14.42 -13.43
N GLY A 166 23.49 14.19 -12.14
CA GLY A 166 24.10 15.19 -11.26
C GLY A 166 23.26 16.44 -10.99
N ILE A 167 21.93 16.32 -10.96
CA ILE A 167 20.97 17.40 -10.66
C ILE A 167 19.82 16.88 -9.81
N THR A 168 19.21 17.73 -8.96
CA THR A 168 18.42 17.25 -7.82
C THR A 168 17.16 16.52 -8.27
N ILE A 169 16.53 16.97 -9.35
CA ILE A 169 15.36 16.27 -9.91
C ILE A 169 15.71 14.86 -10.38
N SER A 170 16.89 14.63 -10.95
CA SER A 170 17.34 13.30 -11.34
C SER A 170 17.62 12.44 -10.11
N SER A 171 18.28 12.97 -9.08
CA SER A 171 18.44 12.28 -7.79
C SER A 171 17.10 11.84 -7.20
N LEU A 172 16.09 12.72 -7.19
CA LEU A 172 14.73 12.40 -6.72
C LEU A 172 14.06 11.31 -7.55
N VAL A 173 14.24 11.34 -8.87
CA VAL A 173 13.73 10.29 -9.75
C VAL A 173 14.43 8.96 -9.47
N SER A 174 15.75 8.94 -9.30
CA SER A 174 16.52 7.73 -8.96
C SER A 174 16.10 7.12 -7.62
N ILE A 175 15.98 7.94 -6.57
CA ILE A 175 15.43 7.56 -5.26
C ILE A 175 14.07 6.87 -5.45
N ALA A 176 13.20 7.46 -6.26
CA ALA A 176 11.85 6.94 -6.42
C ALA A 176 11.78 5.68 -7.28
N GLN A 177 12.70 5.48 -8.23
CA GLN A 177 12.88 4.22 -8.95
C GLN A 177 13.40 3.11 -8.00
N SER A 178 14.39 3.46 -7.16
CA SER A 178 14.96 2.54 -6.17
C SER A 178 13.93 2.06 -5.17
N ARG A 179 12.97 2.93 -4.80
CA ARG A 179 11.82 2.54 -3.99
C ARG A 179 10.92 1.49 -4.67
N LEU A 180 10.69 1.59 -5.98
CA LEU A 180 9.91 0.58 -6.71
C LEU A 180 10.63 -0.77 -6.71
N LEU A 181 11.95 -0.77 -6.94
CA LEU A 181 12.79 -1.96 -6.84
C LEU A 181 12.73 -2.57 -5.42
N GLN A 182 12.92 -1.76 -4.38
CA GLN A 182 12.82 -2.17 -2.98
C GLN A 182 11.47 -2.84 -2.69
N GLN A 183 10.36 -2.27 -3.18
CA GLN A 183 9.03 -2.86 -3.03
C GLN A 183 8.90 -4.21 -3.75
N SER A 184 9.41 -4.31 -4.99
CA SER A 184 9.41 -5.56 -5.75
C SER A 184 10.19 -6.68 -5.02
N ILE A 185 11.38 -6.37 -4.50
CA ILE A 185 12.18 -7.29 -3.67
C ILE A 185 11.39 -7.70 -2.42
N GLN A 186 10.74 -6.76 -1.75
CA GLN A 186 9.93 -7.05 -0.56
C GLN A 186 8.79 -8.02 -0.89
N HIS A 187 8.10 -7.82 -2.00
CA HIS A 187 7.01 -8.71 -2.42
C HIS A 187 7.52 -10.13 -2.70
N SER A 188 8.70 -10.27 -3.33
CA SER A 188 9.32 -11.59 -3.54
C SER A 188 9.71 -12.28 -2.22
N ILE A 189 10.21 -11.51 -1.23
CA ILE A 189 10.50 -12.03 0.13
C ILE A 189 9.19 -12.46 0.80
N ASP A 190 8.17 -11.60 0.81
CA ASP A 190 6.89 -11.84 1.49
C ASP A 190 6.16 -13.07 0.94
N ARG A 191 6.34 -13.41 -0.34
CA ARG A 191 5.74 -14.61 -0.96
C ARG A 191 6.61 -15.87 -0.86
N GLY A 192 7.87 -15.73 -0.45
CA GLY A 192 8.84 -16.83 -0.41
C GLY A 192 9.27 -17.28 -1.81
N ASP A 193 9.33 -16.37 -2.78
CA ASP A 193 9.64 -16.69 -4.19
C ASP A 193 11.14 -16.95 -4.43
N LEU A 194 11.99 -16.52 -3.49
CA LEU A 194 13.45 -16.54 -3.61
C LEU A 194 14.04 -17.78 -2.95
N ASN A 195 14.92 -18.51 -3.64
CA ASN A 195 15.77 -19.52 -3.02
C ASN A 195 17.15 -18.93 -2.70
N ALA A 196 18.07 -19.74 -2.14
CA ALA A 196 19.43 -19.29 -1.81
C ALA A 196 20.16 -18.63 -3.00
N GLU A 197 20.10 -19.26 -4.17
CA GLU A 197 20.75 -18.76 -5.40
C GLU A 197 20.16 -17.43 -5.87
N SER A 198 18.83 -17.35 -6.02
CA SER A 198 18.19 -16.12 -6.48
C SER A 198 18.26 -15.00 -5.43
N ALA A 199 18.23 -15.32 -4.14
CA ALA A 199 18.45 -14.34 -3.07
C ALA A 199 19.86 -13.74 -3.13
N SER A 200 20.90 -14.56 -3.33
CA SER A 200 22.27 -14.09 -3.52
C SER A 200 22.40 -13.19 -4.75
N ALA A 201 21.76 -13.57 -5.86
CA ALA A 201 21.82 -12.81 -7.10
C ALA A 201 21.09 -11.46 -7.01
N VAL A 202 19.90 -11.43 -6.40
CA VAL A 202 19.13 -10.19 -6.14
C VAL A 202 19.87 -9.29 -5.16
N LEU A 203 20.50 -9.86 -4.13
CA LEU A 203 21.32 -9.12 -3.18
C LEU A 203 22.47 -8.40 -3.89
N GLU A 204 23.27 -9.12 -4.67
CA GLU A 204 24.39 -8.52 -5.40
C GLU A 204 23.92 -7.53 -6.48
N ALA A 205 22.78 -7.79 -7.14
CA ALA A 205 22.21 -6.87 -8.12
C ALA A 205 21.77 -5.53 -7.50
N SER A 206 21.19 -5.55 -6.29
CA SER A 206 20.66 -4.35 -5.60
C SER A 206 21.69 -3.60 -4.75
N LYS A 207 22.81 -4.25 -4.40
CA LYS A 207 23.89 -3.73 -3.55
C LYS A 207 24.38 -2.31 -3.90
N PRO A 208 24.51 -1.90 -5.17
CA PRO A 208 24.89 -0.52 -5.48
C PRO A 208 23.97 0.54 -4.88
N LEU A 209 22.69 0.23 -4.63
CA LEU A 209 21.70 1.17 -4.12
C LEU A 209 21.62 1.20 -2.58
N HIS A 210 22.44 0.40 -1.89
CA HIS A 210 22.45 0.34 -0.43
C HIS A 210 23.19 1.52 0.20
N ASP A 211 24.03 2.20 -0.59
CA ASP A 211 24.71 3.43 -0.19
C ASP A 211 24.00 4.62 -0.82
N GLY A 212 23.45 5.51 0.00
CA GLY A 212 22.75 6.69 -0.48
C GLY A 212 23.63 7.70 -1.21
N SER A 213 24.97 7.57 -1.16
CA SER A 213 25.88 8.38 -1.97
C SER A 213 25.62 8.23 -3.47
N VAL A 214 25.10 7.08 -3.93
CA VAL A 214 24.81 6.83 -5.35
C VAL A 214 23.67 7.66 -5.90
N PHE A 215 22.89 8.32 -5.05
CA PHE A 215 21.84 9.26 -5.48
C PHE A 215 22.39 10.65 -5.83
N ALA A 216 23.71 10.86 -5.70
CA ALA A 216 24.43 12.04 -6.17
C ALA A 216 23.89 13.39 -5.64
N LEU A 217 23.34 13.42 -4.41
CA LEU A 217 22.81 14.67 -3.82
C LEU A 217 23.90 15.73 -3.57
N GLU A 218 25.12 15.32 -3.29
CA GLU A 218 26.25 16.24 -3.19
C GLU A 218 26.53 16.91 -4.53
N GLU A 219 26.73 16.12 -5.58
CA GLU A 219 26.98 16.62 -6.94
C GLU A 219 25.79 17.47 -7.43
N SER A 220 24.56 17.06 -7.11
CA SER A 220 23.37 17.80 -7.51
C SER A 220 23.29 19.19 -6.88
N ALA A 221 23.66 19.33 -5.61
CA ALA A 221 23.75 20.63 -4.95
C ALA A 221 24.83 21.51 -5.60
N GLN A 222 26.01 20.95 -5.88
CA GLN A 222 27.09 21.69 -6.54
C GLN A 222 26.67 22.19 -7.93
N ARG A 223 26.10 21.29 -8.74
CA ARG A 223 25.65 21.58 -10.11
C ARG A 223 24.52 22.61 -10.15
N GLU A 224 23.56 22.52 -9.24
CA GLU A 224 22.47 23.51 -9.14
C GLU A 224 23.00 24.89 -8.76
N GLY A 225 24.01 24.95 -7.89
CA GLY A 225 24.73 26.19 -7.61
C GLY A 225 25.44 26.77 -8.83
N GLU A 226 26.09 25.94 -9.65
CA GLU A 226 26.72 26.36 -10.91
C GLU A 226 25.70 26.91 -11.91
N VAL A 227 24.61 26.16 -12.12
CA VAL A 227 23.52 26.55 -13.03
C VAL A 227 22.89 27.87 -12.59
N LEU A 228 22.57 28.01 -11.29
CA LEU A 228 22.00 29.25 -10.76
C LEU A 228 22.91 30.44 -10.99
N ARG A 229 24.22 30.30 -10.75
CA ARG A 229 25.18 31.41 -11.00
C ARG A 229 25.26 31.79 -12.47
N GLY A 230 25.22 30.82 -13.37
CA GLY A 230 25.15 31.06 -14.82
C GLY A 230 23.91 31.87 -15.20
N GLU A 231 22.75 31.49 -14.66
CA GLU A 231 21.47 32.18 -14.88
C GLU A 231 21.45 33.58 -14.28
N LEU A 232 21.96 33.77 -13.06
CA LEU A 232 22.08 35.09 -12.44
C LEU A 232 23.00 36.01 -13.26
N ALA A 233 24.11 35.49 -13.78
CA ALA A 233 24.98 36.24 -14.67
C ALA A 233 24.25 36.63 -15.96
N GLN A 234 23.48 35.74 -16.58
CA GLN A 234 22.66 36.05 -17.75
C GLN A 234 21.61 37.13 -17.44
N LEU A 235 20.88 37.01 -16.33
CA LEU A 235 19.88 38.00 -15.90
C LEU A 235 20.50 39.37 -15.65
N SER A 236 21.72 39.43 -15.11
CA SER A 236 22.43 40.70 -14.86
C SER A 236 22.70 41.51 -16.14
N THR A 237 22.77 40.84 -17.31
CA THR A 237 22.95 41.50 -18.62
C THR A 237 21.65 42.04 -19.22
N MET A 238 20.50 41.66 -18.67
CA MET A 238 19.17 42.04 -19.15
C MET A 238 18.68 43.30 -18.41
N ASP A 239 17.77 44.05 -19.03
CA ASP A 239 17.01 45.08 -18.32
C ASP A 239 15.93 44.45 -17.40
N SER A 240 15.32 45.27 -16.54
CA SER A 240 14.38 44.80 -15.52
C SER A 240 13.16 44.06 -16.10
N ASP A 241 12.62 44.53 -17.23
CA ASP A 241 11.45 43.93 -17.85
C ASP A 241 11.80 42.58 -18.49
N ALA A 242 12.98 42.51 -19.14
CA ALA A 242 13.50 41.28 -19.71
C ALA A 242 13.84 40.22 -18.65
N ARG A 243 14.36 40.61 -17.48
CA ARG A 243 14.58 39.71 -16.33
C ARG A 243 13.27 39.09 -15.88
N ALA A 244 12.26 39.91 -15.64
CA ALA A 244 10.95 39.47 -15.19
C ALA A 244 10.28 38.54 -16.22
N ALA A 245 10.36 38.90 -17.50
CA ALA A 245 9.85 38.08 -18.59
C ALA A 245 10.59 36.74 -18.72
N SER A 246 11.90 36.69 -18.43
CA SER A 246 12.68 35.45 -18.45
C SER A 246 12.24 34.50 -17.34
N LEU A 247 12.16 34.98 -16.10
CA LEU A 247 11.69 34.19 -14.95
C LEU A 247 10.22 33.77 -15.07
N ALA A 248 9.36 34.60 -15.69
CA ALA A 248 7.98 34.24 -15.94
C ALA A 248 7.84 33.03 -16.88
N LYS A 249 8.76 32.82 -17.83
CA LYS A 249 8.73 31.66 -18.76
C LYS A 249 8.91 30.32 -18.02
N ILE A 250 9.58 30.34 -16.88
CA ILE A 250 9.79 29.18 -16.01
C ILE A 250 8.78 29.14 -14.85
N GLY A 251 7.74 29.96 -14.91
CA GLY A 251 6.63 29.95 -13.93
C GLY A 251 6.98 30.58 -12.58
N MET A 252 8.03 31.41 -12.53
CA MET A 252 8.37 32.20 -11.34
C MET A 252 7.64 33.54 -11.36
N ASP A 253 7.04 33.90 -10.23
CA ASP A 253 6.40 35.20 -10.05
C ASP A 253 7.43 36.30 -9.82
N ALA A 254 7.97 36.83 -10.92
CA ALA A 254 8.96 37.90 -10.88
C ALA A 254 8.43 39.20 -10.26
N GLN A 255 7.11 39.40 -10.12
CA GLN A 255 6.55 40.66 -9.61
C GLN A 255 6.81 40.85 -8.11
N THR A 256 7.01 39.76 -7.38
CA THR A 256 7.27 39.76 -5.95
C THR A 256 8.76 39.70 -5.60
N MET A 257 9.64 39.64 -6.61
CA MET A 257 11.07 39.46 -6.46
C MET A 257 11.82 40.79 -6.66
N ASP A 258 12.81 41.07 -5.82
CA ASP A 258 13.79 42.12 -6.09
C ASP A 258 14.82 41.61 -7.10
N LEU A 259 14.69 42.07 -8.35
CA LEU A 259 15.56 41.74 -9.48
C LEU A 259 16.51 42.89 -9.83
N SER A 260 16.78 43.79 -8.89
CA SER A 260 17.76 44.86 -9.06
C SER A 260 19.18 44.30 -9.25
N ASP A 261 20.06 45.09 -9.86
CA ASP A 261 21.46 44.70 -10.06
C ASP A 261 22.15 44.35 -8.73
N SER A 262 21.82 45.09 -7.67
CA SER A 262 22.34 44.84 -6.33
C SER A 262 21.86 43.50 -5.77
N ALA A 263 20.57 43.17 -5.94
CA ALA A 263 20.02 41.90 -5.46
C ALA A 263 20.57 40.70 -6.24
N LEU A 264 20.75 40.84 -7.56
CA LEU A 264 21.39 39.80 -8.39
C LEU A 264 22.85 39.60 -8.04
N ALA A 265 23.61 40.68 -7.82
CA ALA A 265 25.01 40.60 -7.38
C ALA A 265 25.12 39.93 -6.01
N GLU A 266 24.31 40.35 -5.03
CA GLU A 266 24.27 39.74 -3.70
C GLU A 266 23.92 38.24 -3.76
N CYS A 267 22.89 37.88 -4.54
CA CYS A 267 22.48 36.49 -4.72
C CYS A 267 23.61 35.66 -5.36
N THR A 268 24.30 36.21 -6.37
CA THR A 268 25.43 35.56 -7.03
C THR A 268 26.55 35.26 -6.03
N ASP A 269 26.97 36.27 -5.26
CA ASP A 269 28.06 36.16 -4.28
C ASP A 269 27.73 35.15 -3.17
N LYS A 270 26.47 35.15 -2.68
CA LYS A 270 26.06 34.32 -1.55
C LYS A 270 25.62 32.92 -1.94
N SER A 271 25.22 32.69 -3.19
CA SER A 271 24.76 31.38 -3.67
C SER A 271 25.83 30.30 -3.53
N SER A 272 27.12 30.60 -3.78
CA SER A 272 28.20 29.61 -3.62
C SER A 272 28.26 29.10 -2.19
N ALA A 273 28.31 30.01 -1.20
CA ALA A 273 28.37 29.62 0.20
C ALA A 273 27.19 28.76 0.65
N TYR A 274 25.98 29.04 0.13
CA TYR A 274 24.80 28.22 0.40
C TYR A 274 24.92 26.82 -0.22
N PHE A 275 25.20 26.72 -1.53
CA PHE A 275 25.25 25.43 -2.22
C PHE A 275 26.47 24.58 -1.81
N ASP A 276 27.60 25.19 -1.47
CA ASP A 276 28.77 24.49 -0.92
C ASP A 276 28.46 23.90 0.46
N ALA A 277 27.77 24.67 1.32
CA ALA A 277 27.30 24.17 2.61
C ALA A 277 26.24 23.06 2.45
N LEU A 278 25.35 23.20 1.47
CA LEU A 278 24.32 22.20 1.16
C LEU A 278 24.95 20.90 0.65
N ALA A 279 25.91 20.98 -0.26
CA ALA A 279 26.66 19.84 -0.77
C ALA A 279 27.43 19.13 0.36
N SER A 280 28.10 19.89 1.23
CA SER A 280 28.79 19.35 2.41
C SER A 280 27.83 18.62 3.35
N ALA A 281 26.62 19.17 3.58
CA ALA A 281 25.62 18.51 4.43
C ALA A 281 25.05 17.24 3.77
N ALA A 282 24.87 17.24 2.45
CA ALA A 282 24.42 16.07 1.69
C ALA A 282 25.47 14.95 1.63
N ALA A 283 26.76 15.31 1.60
CA ALA A 283 27.89 14.40 1.64
C ALA A 283 28.18 13.83 3.04
N ASN A 284 27.48 14.30 4.07
CA ASN A 284 27.73 13.89 5.44
C ASN A 284 27.40 12.40 5.64
N PRO A 285 28.35 11.55 6.04
CA PRO A 285 28.11 10.13 6.26
C PRO A 285 27.16 9.87 7.45
N ASP A 286 27.08 10.81 8.40
CA ASP A 286 26.04 10.80 9.43
C ASP A 286 24.80 11.56 8.93
N ARG A 287 23.81 10.80 8.45
CA ARG A 287 22.55 11.32 7.91
C ARG A 287 21.79 12.19 8.91
N ALA A 288 21.84 11.88 10.20
CA ALA A 288 21.16 12.68 11.22
C ALA A 288 21.82 14.06 11.35
N THR A 289 23.15 14.10 11.35
CA THR A 289 23.92 15.36 11.34
C THR A 289 23.68 16.15 10.06
N GLY A 290 23.77 15.51 8.88
CA GLY A 290 23.50 16.17 7.59
C GLY A 290 22.10 16.79 7.52
N ARG A 291 21.06 16.11 8.02
CA ARG A 291 19.70 16.69 8.12
C ARG A 291 19.63 17.90 9.03
N ALA A 292 20.29 17.85 10.19
CA ALA A 292 20.34 18.98 11.11
C ALA A 292 21.06 20.18 10.47
N GLU A 293 22.11 19.93 9.70
CA GLU A 293 22.85 20.95 8.94
C GLU A 293 21.97 21.58 7.84
N VAL A 294 21.25 20.78 7.05
CA VAL A 294 20.29 21.30 6.05
C VAL A 294 19.16 22.11 6.70
N ALA A 295 18.62 21.64 7.82
CA ALA A 295 17.58 22.37 8.56
C ALA A 295 18.09 23.73 9.07
N ALA A 296 19.31 23.77 9.62
CA ALA A 296 19.96 25.00 10.06
C ALA A 296 20.25 25.94 8.87
N LEU A 297 20.69 25.39 7.74
CA LEU A 297 20.95 26.15 6.51
C LEU A 297 19.66 26.78 5.97
N ASN A 298 18.57 26.03 5.93
CA ASN A 298 17.24 26.53 5.56
C ASN A 298 16.77 27.63 6.51
N ALA A 299 16.97 27.49 7.82
CA ALA A 299 16.62 28.54 8.78
C ALA A 299 17.41 29.84 8.56
N ARG A 300 18.71 29.73 8.23
CA ARG A 300 19.57 30.86 7.87
C ARG A 300 19.10 31.55 6.58
N MET A 301 18.75 30.76 5.55
CA MET A 301 18.14 31.27 4.32
C MET A 301 16.82 31.99 4.58
N GLU A 302 15.93 31.42 5.38
CA GLU A 302 14.65 32.04 5.76
C GLU A 302 14.83 33.35 6.53
N SER A 303 15.90 33.46 7.32
CA SER A 303 16.26 34.71 8.01
C SER A 303 16.84 35.79 7.09
N GLY A 304 17.10 35.46 5.81
CA GLY A 304 17.65 36.38 4.82
C GLY A 304 19.18 36.44 4.78
N GLU A 305 19.89 35.57 5.50
CA GLU A 305 21.36 35.59 5.55
C GLU A 305 22.00 35.52 4.15
N PHE A 306 21.42 34.70 3.27
CA PHE A 306 21.87 34.48 1.91
C PHE A 306 21.23 35.42 0.86
N GLY A 307 20.54 36.47 1.31
CA GLY A 307 19.79 37.39 0.44
C GLY A 307 18.37 36.89 0.14
N ALA A 308 17.43 37.83 -0.02
CA ALA A 308 16.01 37.51 -0.20
C ALA A 308 15.73 36.77 -1.52
N LEU A 309 16.54 37.01 -2.55
CA LEU A 309 16.35 36.42 -3.87
C LEU A 309 16.64 34.90 -3.87
N LEU A 310 17.66 34.43 -3.12
CA LEU A 310 18.06 33.02 -3.11
C LEU A 310 16.94 32.08 -2.64
N LYS A 311 16.09 32.53 -1.71
CA LYS A 311 14.94 31.77 -1.21
C LYS A 311 14.00 31.29 -2.34
N ASN A 312 13.94 31.99 -3.46
CA ASN A 312 13.11 31.62 -4.61
C ASN A 312 13.74 30.52 -5.47
N PHE A 313 15.05 30.30 -5.36
CA PHE A 313 15.82 29.36 -6.16
C PHE A 313 16.33 28.16 -5.37
N ALA A 314 16.32 28.25 -4.04
CA ALA A 314 16.85 27.20 -3.18
C ALA A 314 15.98 25.92 -3.27
N PRO A 315 16.61 24.77 -3.54
CA PRO A 315 15.91 23.50 -3.61
C PRO A 315 15.52 22.98 -2.22
N THR A 316 14.42 22.22 -2.13
CA THR A 316 14.00 21.55 -0.88
C THR A 316 14.73 20.22 -0.69
N PHE A 317 15.93 20.26 -0.13
CA PHE A 317 16.82 19.09 0.05
C PHE A 317 16.50 18.22 1.28
N ASP A 318 15.82 18.79 2.28
CA ASP A 318 15.41 18.10 3.51
C ASP A 318 14.66 16.80 3.21
N ARG A 319 13.70 16.85 2.27
CA ARG A 319 12.91 15.69 1.87
C ARG A 319 13.72 14.65 1.12
N ALA A 320 14.68 15.08 0.29
CA ALA A 320 15.54 14.16 -0.44
C ALA A 320 16.38 13.32 0.52
N LEU A 321 16.99 13.95 1.52
CA LEU A 321 17.76 13.26 2.57
C LEU A 321 16.90 12.32 3.41
N ASP A 322 15.68 12.74 3.77
CA ASP A 322 14.70 11.88 4.45
C ASP A 322 14.34 10.63 3.62
N HIS A 323 14.26 10.76 2.30
CA HIS A 323 13.97 9.64 1.42
C HIS A 323 15.17 8.69 1.27
N VAL A 324 16.39 9.23 1.17
CA VAL A 324 17.62 8.43 1.12
C VAL A 324 17.80 7.62 2.41
N ASP A 325 17.68 8.24 3.58
CA ASP A 325 17.84 7.56 4.87
C ASP A 325 16.85 6.40 5.05
N ARG A 326 15.58 6.61 4.65
CA ARG A 326 14.58 5.54 4.66
C ARG A 326 14.94 4.41 3.69
N LEU A 327 15.43 4.74 2.49
CA LEU A 327 15.84 3.71 1.53
C LEU A 327 17.06 2.94 2.00
N GLU A 328 18.07 3.59 2.58
CA GLU A 328 19.25 2.92 3.16
C GLU A 328 18.81 1.95 4.26
N HIS A 329 17.90 2.37 5.14
CA HIS A 329 17.32 1.52 6.17
C HIS A 329 16.55 0.33 5.60
N ASP A 330 15.66 0.57 4.63
CA ASP A 330 14.82 -0.46 4.01
C ASP A 330 15.68 -1.48 3.24
N PHE A 331 16.69 -1.03 2.48
CA PHE A 331 17.64 -1.91 1.79
C PHE A 331 18.52 -2.70 2.76
N ALA A 332 18.98 -2.10 3.86
CA ALA A 332 19.75 -2.82 4.88
C ALA A 332 18.94 -3.94 5.52
N ALA A 333 17.66 -3.69 5.83
CA ALA A 333 16.76 -4.70 6.35
C ALA A 333 16.54 -5.85 5.35
N GLN A 334 16.34 -5.52 4.07
CA GLN A 334 16.21 -6.53 3.01
C GLN A 334 17.49 -7.30 2.76
N ALA A 335 18.65 -6.62 2.78
CA ALA A 335 19.95 -7.25 2.60
C ALA A 335 20.19 -8.31 3.66
N ALA A 336 19.84 -8.03 4.93
CA ALA A 336 19.95 -9.00 6.01
C ALA A 336 19.08 -10.25 5.77
N VAL A 337 17.84 -10.07 5.27
CA VAL A 337 16.94 -11.19 4.93
C VAL A 337 17.47 -11.99 3.74
N LEU A 338 17.86 -11.31 2.65
CA LEU A 338 18.39 -11.95 1.45
C LEU A 338 19.69 -12.71 1.75
N GLN A 339 20.57 -12.14 2.57
CA GLN A 339 21.80 -12.80 3.03
C GLN A 339 21.48 -14.05 3.85
N ALA A 340 20.50 -13.98 4.77
CA ALA A 340 20.10 -15.13 5.58
C ALA A 340 19.57 -16.29 4.72
N ILE A 341 18.82 -15.99 3.65
CA ILE A 341 18.34 -16.96 2.66
C ILE A 341 19.49 -17.48 1.80
N ALA A 342 20.36 -16.61 1.30
CA ALA A 342 21.51 -16.95 0.46
C ALA A 342 22.47 -17.93 1.16
N ASP A 343 22.75 -17.68 2.44
CA ASP A 343 23.60 -18.55 3.27
C ASP A 343 22.87 -19.80 3.78
N SER A 344 21.59 -19.98 3.42
CA SER A 344 20.72 -21.06 3.90
C SER A 344 20.59 -21.15 5.43
N SER A 345 20.90 -20.06 6.15
CA SER A 345 20.73 -19.97 7.60
C SER A 345 19.27 -19.89 8.03
N LYS A 346 18.42 -19.41 7.12
CA LYS A 346 16.97 -19.34 7.21
C LYS A 346 16.37 -19.78 5.88
N GLN A 347 15.19 -20.37 5.94
CA GLN A 347 14.44 -20.74 4.74
C GLN A 347 13.54 -19.57 4.29
N PRO A 348 13.17 -19.47 3.01
CA PRO A 348 12.29 -18.41 2.53
C PRO A 348 10.97 -18.32 3.30
N GLU A 349 10.44 -19.47 3.73
CA GLU A 349 9.22 -19.60 4.52
C GLU A 349 9.29 -18.89 5.87
N ASP A 350 10.50 -18.72 6.45
CA ASP A 350 10.70 -18.02 7.71
C ASP A 350 10.38 -16.51 7.60
N PHE A 351 10.43 -15.94 6.40
CA PHE A 351 10.23 -14.51 6.14
C PHE A 351 8.90 -14.18 5.45
N MET A 352 8.17 -15.21 5.03
CA MET A 352 6.89 -15.07 4.35
C MET A 352 5.89 -14.26 5.20
N ASN A 353 5.04 -13.53 4.49
CA ASN A 353 3.92 -12.78 5.05
C ASN A 353 2.61 -13.50 4.70
N ALA A 354 1.77 -13.75 5.71
CA ALA A 354 0.46 -14.39 5.54
C ALA A 354 -0.53 -13.52 4.75
N ALA A 355 -0.40 -12.19 4.82
CA ALA A 355 -1.40 -11.27 4.27
C ALA A 355 -1.66 -11.44 2.76
N PRO A 356 -0.64 -11.52 1.86
CA PRO A 356 -0.87 -11.83 0.45
C PRO A 356 -1.64 -13.13 0.19
N LEU A 357 -1.39 -14.18 0.98
CA LEU A 357 -2.08 -15.47 0.85
C LEU A 357 -3.55 -15.35 1.25
N TYR A 358 -3.87 -14.59 2.31
CA TYR A 358 -5.26 -14.29 2.67
C TYR A 358 -5.95 -13.46 1.59
N LEU A 359 -5.31 -12.42 1.07
CA LEU A 359 -5.88 -11.59 0.01
C LEU A 359 -6.18 -12.39 -1.26
N ALA A 360 -5.29 -13.33 -1.62
CA ALA A 360 -5.54 -14.24 -2.72
C ALA A 360 -6.72 -15.19 -2.45
N ALA A 361 -6.87 -15.71 -1.23
CA ALA A 361 -8.02 -16.52 -0.83
C ALA A 361 -9.33 -15.72 -0.90
N LEU A 362 -9.34 -14.47 -0.41
CA LEU A 362 -10.50 -13.58 -0.46
C LEU A 362 -10.92 -13.25 -1.89
N ARG A 363 -9.97 -13.09 -2.80
CA ARG A 363 -10.27 -12.88 -4.20
C ARG A 363 -10.95 -14.09 -4.83
N GLU A 364 -10.54 -15.30 -4.48
CA GLU A 364 -11.24 -16.51 -4.94
C GLU A 364 -12.67 -16.55 -4.42
N MET A 365 -12.92 -16.13 -3.18
CA MET A 365 -14.27 -16.07 -2.63
C MET A 365 -15.25 -15.23 -3.47
N THR A 366 -14.77 -14.24 -4.23
CA THR A 366 -15.63 -13.40 -5.08
C THR A 366 -16.28 -14.17 -6.23
N ARG A 367 -15.83 -15.41 -6.50
CA ARG A 367 -16.41 -16.29 -7.50
C ARG A 367 -17.61 -17.08 -6.97
N LEU A 368 -17.84 -17.11 -5.64
CA LEU A 368 -18.99 -17.77 -5.06
C LEU A 368 -20.28 -16.98 -5.37
N THR A 369 -21.23 -17.65 -6.01
CA THR A 369 -22.57 -17.10 -6.21
C THR A 369 -23.32 -17.00 -4.87
N LYS A 370 -24.30 -16.12 -4.79
CA LYS A 370 -25.19 -16.01 -3.61
C LYS A 370 -25.84 -17.35 -3.24
N GLU A 371 -26.26 -18.13 -4.24
CA GLU A 371 -26.84 -19.46 -4.05
C GLU A 371 -25.83 -20.43 -3.41
N GLN A 372 -24.60 -20.49 -3.94
CA GLN A 372 -23.54 -21.30 -3.37
C GLN A 372 -23.21 -20.91 -1.92
N GLN A 373 -23.21 -19.60 -1.62
CA GLN A 373 -23.02 -19.11 -0.25
C GLN A 373 -24.15 -19.57 0.69
N CYS A 374 -25.41 -19.49 0.24
CA CYS A 374 -26.56 -19.99 0.99
C CYS A 374 -26.48 -21.50 1.23
N ASP A 375 -26.10 -22.28 0.22
CA ASP A 375 -25.97 -23.73 0.34
C ASP A 375 -24.89 -24.12 1.36
N ILE A 376 -23.74 -23.42 1.35
CA ILE A 376 -22.68 -23.62 2.33
C ILE A 376 -23.15 -23.21 3.74
N GLU A 377 -23.84 -22.09 3.88
CA GLU A 377 -24.38 -21.64 5.17
C GLU A 377 -25.46 -22.60 5.72
N ALA A 378 -26.26 -23.23 4.85
CA ALA A 378 -27.26 -24.22 5.26
C ALA A 378 -26.63 -25.43 5.99
N VAL A 379 -25.37 -25.76 5.68
CA VAL A 379 -24.61 -26.80 6.39
C VAL A 379 -24.46 -26.46 7.87
N ARG A 380 -24.18 -25.20 8.20
CA ARG A 380 -24.07 -24.74 9.60
C ARG A 380 -25.38 -24.88 10.35
N LEU A 381 -26.49 -24.58 9.70
CA LEU A 381 -27.81 -24.52 10.32
C LEU A 381 -28.44 -25.91 10.51
N ALA A 382 -28.25 -26.82 9.55
CA ALA A 382 -29.02 -28.07 9.52
C ALA A 382 -28.34 -29.23 8.76
N SER A 383 -27.01 -29.39 8.84
CA SER A 383 -26.27 -30.42 8.07
C SER A 383 -26.91 -31.83 8.07
N ALA A 384 -27.37 -32.32 9.22
CA ALA A 384 -27.98 -33.65 9.36
C ALA A 384 -29.34 -33.80 8.66
N GLN A 385 -30.03 -32.69 8.39
CA GLN A 385 -31.37 -32.65 7.79
C GLN A 385 -31.33 -32.27 6.31
N MET A 386 -30.13 -31.93 5.78
CA MET A 386 -29.97 -31.56 4.38
C MET A 386 -30.16 -32.77 3.45
N PRO A 387 -30.85 -32.62 2.30
CA PRO A 387 -30.91 -33.65 1.28
C PRO A 387 -29.50 -34.07 0.80
N GLU A 388 -29.29 -35.37 0.57
CA GLU A 388 -27.98 -35.90 0.13
C GLU A 388 -27.45 -35.27 -1.16
N GLU A 389 -28.34 -34.86 -2.06
CA GLU A 389 -27.98 -34.13 -3.28
C GLU A 389 -27.38 -32.76 -2.96
N MET A 390 -28.01 -32.00 -2.07
CA MET A 390 -27.51 -30.71 -1.62
C MET A 390 -26.17 -30.86 -0.88
N GLN A 391 -26.02 -31.89 -0.03
CA GLN A 391 -24.74 -32.20 0.62
C GLN A 391 -23.61 -32.45 -0.40
N ARG A 392 -23.89 -33.24 -1.45
CA ARG A 392 -22.93 -33.51 -2.54
C ARG A 392 -22.59 -32.24 -3.32
N ASN A 393 -23.58 -31.40 -3.61
CA ASN A 393 -23.38 -30.14 -4.31
C ASN A 393 -22.52 -29.17 -3.50
N VAL A 394 -22.78 -29.02 -2.19
CA VAL A 394 -21.96 -28.19 -1.31
C VAL A 394 -20.53 -28.70 -1.26
N ARG A 395 -20.33 -30.01 -1.10
CA ARG A 395 -18.97 -30.57 -1.08
C ARG A 395 -18.22 -30.33 -2.37
N ARG A 396 -18.87 -30.51 -3.53
CA ARG A 396 -18.28 -30.19 -4.84
C ARG A 396 -17.87 -28.72 -4.90
N THR A 397 -18.76 -27.81 -4.48
CA THR A 397 -18.43 -26.38 -4.41
C THR A 397 -17.22 -26.14 -3.52
N ILE A 398 -17.17 -26.68 -2.30
CA ILE A 398 -16.01 -26.51 -1.41
C ILE A 398 -14.72 -27.07 -2.06
N GLU A 399 -14.80 -28.21 -2.73
CA GLU A 399 -13.67 -28.81 -3.44
C GLU A 399 -13.16 -27.91 -4.59
N ASP A 400 -14.06 -27.29 -5.35
CA ASP A 400 -13.71 -26.33 -6.39
C ASP A 400 -12.93 -25.11 -5.84
N PHE A 401 -13.09 -24.80 -4.54
CA PHE A 401 -12.38 -23.73 -3.83
C PHE A 401 -11.19 -24.22 -2.97
N ARG A 402 -10.87 -25.52 -2.96
CA ARG A 402 -9.80 -26.07 -2.08
C ARG A 402 -8.45 -25.40 -2.33
N ALA A 403 -7.96 -25.46 -3.56
CA ALA A 403 -6.65 -24.88 -3.92
C ALA A 403 -6.63 -23.35 -3.78
N GLY A 404 -7.74 -22.69 -4.13
CA GLY A 404 -7.84 -21.23 -4.15
C GLY A 404 -8.02 -20.58 -2.78
N VAL A 405 -8.66 -21.28 -1.84
CA VAL A 405 -9.05 -20.74 -0.52
C VAL A 405 -8.42 -21.56 0.60
N ILE A 406 -8.75 -22.84 0.71
CA ILE A 406 -8.35 -23.70 1.85
C ILE A 406 -6.83 -23.86 1.92
N ASP A 407 -6.18 -24.23 0.82
CA ASP A 407 -4.74 -24.49 0.81
C ASP A 407 -3.95 -23.19 1.04
N ARG A 408 -4.45 -22.05 0.53
CA ARG A 408 -3.85 -20.73 0.77
C ARG A 408 -3.96 -20.31 2.22
N ILE A 409 -5.13 -20.46 2.86
CA ILE A 409 -5.31 -20.19 4.28
C ILE A 409 -4.40 -21.11 5.11
N THR A 410 -4.31 -22.38 4.75
CA THR A 410 -3.46 -23.37 5.44
C THR A 410 -1.98 -23.00 5.33
N ARG A 411 -1.53 -22.53 4.16
CA ARG A 411 -0.17 -21.99 4.00
C ARG A 411 0.03 -20.68 4.75
N ALA A 412 -0.97 -19.80 4.79
CA ALA A 412 -0.91 -18.50 5.47
C ALA A 412 -0.69 -18.64 6.99
N VAL A 413 -1.39 -19.60 7.63
CA VAL A 413 -1.23 -19.82 9.08
C VAL A 413 0.13 -20.40 9.47
N GLN A 414 0.91 -20.91 8.51
CA GLN A 414 2.28 -21.37 8.71
C GLN A 414 3.29 -20.21 8.67
N CYS A 415 2.91 -19.05 8.14
CA CYS A 415 3.78 -17.88 8.08
C CYS A 415 3.95 -17.26 9.47
N ALA A 416 5.19 -16.87 9.81
CA ALA A 416 5.49 -16.25 11.10
C ALA A 416 4.93 -14.82 11.24
N ARG A 417 4.67 -14.14 10.11
CA ARG A 417 4.25 -12.74 10.05
C ARG A 417 2.94 -12.60 9.30
N CYS A 418 2.11 -11.64 9.71
CA CYS A 418 0.87 -11.27 9.04
C CYS A 418 0.71 -9.74 9.09
N GLU A 419 1.17 -9.08 8.02
CA GLU A 419 1.18 -7.62 7.90
C GLU A 419 0.43 -7.21 6.63
N PHE A 420 -0.72 -6.54 6.81
CA PHE A 420 -1.49 -6.01 5.70
C PHE A 420 -0.99 -4.62 5.32
N ASP A 421 -0.83 -4.36 4.02
CA ASP A 421 -0.52 -3.00 3.54
C ASP A 421 -1.77 -2.10 3.59
N ASP A 422 -1.96 -1.48 4.76
CA ASP A 422 -3.06 -0.55 5.01
C ASP A 422 -2.79 0.85 4.45
N ARG A 423 -1.64 1.09 3.80
CA ARG A 423 -1.35 2.39 3.17
C ARG A 423 -2.26 2.64 1.97
N VAL A 424 -2.83 1.58 1.40
CA VAL A 424 -3.85 1.66 0.34
C VAL A 424 -5.11 2.33 0.89
N THR A 425 -5.59 1.89 2.05
CA THR A 425 -6.72 2.48 2.77
C THR A 425 -6.27 3.72 3.56
N ARG A 426 -6.17 4.86 2.88
CA ARG A 426 -5.73 6.12 3.50
C ARG A 426 -6.70 6.64 4.56
N ASP A 427 -7.97 6.28 4.44
CA ASP A 427 -9.02 6.73 5.34
C ASP A 427 -9.22 5.74 6.48
N PRO A 428 -9.42 6.23 7.72
CA PRO A 428 -9.69 5.38 8.85
C PRO A 428 -11.10 4.78 8.69
N THR A 429 -11.19 3.44 8.62
CA THR A 429 -12.41 2.70 8.30
C THR A 429 -12.49 1.40 9.09
N PHE A 430 -13.70 0.87 9.30
CA PHE A 430 -13.88 -0.49 9.81
C PHE A 430 -13.51 -1.55 8.78
N LEU A 431 -13.58 -1.23 7.49
CA LEU A 431 -13.37 -2.19 6.41
C LEU A 431 -11.94 -2.08 5.85
N MET A 432 -10.96 -2.28 6.73
CA MET A 432 -9.55 -2.36 6.33
C MET A 432 -9.30 -3.58 5.42
N THR A 433 -8.13 -3.60 4.79
CA THR A 433 -7.69 -4.71 3.94
C THR A 433 -7.92 -6.07 4.61
N ALA A 434 -8.49 -7.01 3.85
CA ALA A 434 -8.85 -8.37 4.28
C ALA A 434 -10.01 -8.54 5.29
N VAL A 435 -10.76 -7.48 5.64
CA VAL A 435 -11.93 -7.62 6.54
C VAL A 435 -13.11 -8.29 5.83
N VAL A 436 -13.44 -7.85 4.62
CA VAL A 436 -14.57 -8.38 3.85
C VAL A 436 -14.25 -9.78 3.33
N GLY A 437 -15.10 -10.75 3.66
CA GLY A 437 -15.04 -12.12 3.13
C GLY A 437 -14.19 -13.12 3.91
N MET A 438 -13.35 -12.70 4.87
CA MET A 438 -12.45 -13.62 5.57
C MET A 438 -13.18 -14.63 6.44
N HIS A 439 -14.22 -14.20 7.14
CA HIS A 439 -15.08 -15.11 7.89
C HIS A 439 -15.74 -16.13 6.93
N GLY A 440 -16.21 -15.71 5.76
CA GLY A 440 -16.71 -16.61 4.72
C GLY A 440 -15.68 -17.63 4.23
N ALA A 441 -14.44 -17.20 4.01
CA ALA A 441 -13.35 -18.09 3.61
C ALA A 441 -13.05 -19.15 4.69
N VAL A 442 -13.10 -18.75 5.96
CA VAL A 442 -12.99 -19.67 7.10
C VAL A 442 -14.20 -20.60 7.20
N ARG A 443 -15.41 -20.15 6.86
CA ARG A 443 -16.60 -21.02 6.80
C ARG A 443 -16.50 -22.08 5.71
N VAL A 444 -15.96 -21.75 4.53
CA VAL A 444 -15.64 -22.74 3.48
C VAL A 444 -14.69 -23.81 4.00
N LEU A 445 -13.67 -23.41 4.75
CA LEU A 445 -12.72 -24.32 5.43
C LEU A 445 -13.37 -25.20 6.50
N LEU A 446 -14.29 -24.62 7.29
CA LEU A 446 -14.89 -25.26 8.46
C LEU A 446 -16.06 -26.18 8.13
N TYR A 447 -16.96 -25.79 7.21
CA TYR A 447 -18.27 -26.43 7.09
C TYR A 447 -18.26 -27.75 6.31
N ASP A 448 -17.24 -28.06 5.51
CA ASP A 448 -17.05 -29.43 4.98
C ASP A 448 -16.98 -30.46 6.12
N ALA A 449 -16.60 -30.04 7.33
CA ALA A 449 -16.57 -30.89 8.51
C ALA A 449 -17.90 -31.37 9.04
N LEU A 450 -18.96 -30.62 8.76
CA LEU A 450 -20.27 -30.89 9.31
C LEU A 450 -21.07 -31.81 8.38
N LEU A 451 -20.62 -32.03 7.15
CA LEU A 451 -21.24 -32.97 6.23
C LEU A 451 -21.05 -34.43 6.72
N PRO A 452 -22.10 -35.27 6.69
CA PRO A 452 -22.06 -36.63 7.27
C PRO A 452 -21.24 -37.64 6.45
N GLN A 453 -20.94 -37.35 5.18
CA GLN A 453 -20.23 -38.24 4.27
C GLN A 453 -18.72 -38.20 4.53
N ALA A 454 -18.02 -39.33 4.38
CA ALA A 454 -16.57 -39.41 4.48
C ALA A 454 -15.89 -38.42 3.51
N ARG A 455 -14.89 -37.67 3.99
CA ARG A 455 -14.14 -36.71 3.16
C ARG A 455 -13.20 -37.44 2.20
N ALA A 456 -12.71 -36.73 1.18
CA ALA A 456 -11.63 -37.27 0.37
C ALA A 456 -10.40 -37.52 1.25
N GLU A 457 -9.61 -38.54 0.92
CA GLU A 457 -8.44 -38.94 1.71
C GLU A 457 -7.40 -37.83 1.86
N GLN A 458 -7.35 -36.90 0.90
CA GLN A 458 -6.45 -35.74 0.90
C GLN A 458 -7.03 -34.52 1.64
N SER A 459 -8.29 -34.57 2.08
CA SER A 459 -8.90 -33.48 2.82
C SER A 459 -8.37 -33.43 4.25
N MET A 460 -8.15 -32.22 4.77
CA MET A 460 -7.86 -32.06 6.20
C MET A 460 -8.95 -32.68 7.06
N SER A 461 -8.59 -33.13 8.26
CA SER A 461 -9.55 -33.57 9.28
C SER A 461 -10.36 -32.40 9.84
N ALA A 462 -11.46 -32.69 10.54
CA ALA A 462 -12.28 -31.66 11.21
C ALA A 462 -11.49 -30.87 12.25
N VAL A 463 -10.66 -31.57 13.01
CA VAL A 463 -9.83 -31.00 14.06
C VAL A 463 -8.77 -30.07 13.45
N GLU A 464 -8.12 -30.50 12.36
CA GLU A 464 -7.15 -29.66 11.64
C GLU A 464 -7.79 -28.40 11.06
N SER A 465 -8.99 -28.48 10.48
CA SER A 465 -9.73 -27.29 10.01
C SER A 465 -9.96 -26.29 11.14
N VAL A 466 -10.35 -26.75 12.33
CA VAL A 466 -10.55 -25.86 13.49
C VAL A 466 -9.21 -25.29 13.98
N VAL A 467 -8.14 -26.08 14.04
CA VAL A 467 -6.79 -25.58 14.43
C VAL A 467 -6.30 -24.50 13.45
N VAL A 468 -6.51 -24.69 12.15
CA VAL A 468 -6.19 -23.68 11.13
C VAL A 468 -7.04 -22.42 11.36
N ALA A 469 -8.34 -22.54 11.56
CA ALA A 469 -9.22 -21.41 11.82
C ALA A 469 -8.83 -20.62 13.10
N LEU A 470 -8.47 -21.30 14.19
CA LEU A 470 -7.95 -20.66 15.41
C LEU A 470 -6.63 -19.92 15.17
N SER A 471 -5.79 -20.42 14.24
CA SER A 471 -4.55 -19.74 13.85
C SER A 471 -4.82 -18.50 13.00
N VAL A 472 -5.80 -18.54 12.09
CA VAL A 472 -6.29 -17.35 11.37
C VAL A 472 -6.78 -16.29 12.35
N LEU A 473 -7.61 -16.70 13.31
CA LEU A 473 -8.10 -15.82 14.38
C LEU A 473 -6.96 -15.12 15.10
N GLN A 474 -5.93 -15.86 15.52
CA GLN A 474 -4.77 -15.30 16.21
C GLN A 474 -4.05 -14.23 15.36
N GLN A 475 -3.82 -14.52 14.08
CA GLN A 475 -3.14 -13.58 13.18
C GLN A 475 -3.99 -12.31 12.95
N PHE A 476 -5.31 -12.45 12.78
CA PHE A 476 -6.21 -11.30 12.63
C PHE A 476 -6.33 -10.48 13.92
N ALA A 477 -6.40 -11.12 15.08
CA ALA A 477 -6.36 -10.44 16.38
C ALA A 477 -5.05 -9.65 16.57
N ALA A 478 -3.93 -10.14 16.04
CA ALA A 478 -2.64 -9.48 16.18
C ALA A 478 -2.47 -8.23 15.30
N SER A 479 -3.25 -8.10 14.21
CA SER A 479 -3.06 -7.14 13.11
C SER A 479 -3.46 -5.67 13.39
N GLY A 480 -4.10 -5.38 14.53
CA GLY A 480 -4.32 -4.01 15.00
C GLY A 480 -5.38 -3.19 14.26
N SER A 481 -6.50 -3.78 13.83
CA SER A 481 -7.68 -3.05 13.31
C SER A 481 -8.98 -3.56 13.92
N LEU A 482 -9.96 -2.66 14.15
CA LEU A 482 -11.24 -3.04 14.75
C LEU A 482 -12.05 -3.98 13.84
N GLY A 483 -11.99 -3.79 12.51
CA GLY A 483 -12.63 -4.72 11.58
C GLY A 483 -12.03 -6.12 11.63
N ARG A 484 -10.71 -6.22 11.78
CA ARG A 484 -10.01 -7.51 11.88
C ARG A 484 -10.24 -8.18 13.24
N ALA A 485 -10.41 -7.40 14.30
CA ALA A 485 -10.83 -7.91 15.60
C ALA A 485 -12.26 -8.52 15.55
N LEU A 486 -13.18 -7.90 14.81
CA LEU A 486 -14.51 -8.45 14.55
C LEU A 486 -14.44 -9.75 13.74
N VAL A 487 -13.60 -9.81 12.72
CA VAL A 487 -13.33 -11.06 11.96
C VAL A 487 -12.84 -12.16 12.91
N ALA A 488 -11.85 -11.86 13.77
CA ALA A 488 -11.31 -12.82 14.73
C ALA A 488 -12.41 -13.34 15.69
N GLN A 489 -13.23 -12.45 16.25
CA GLN A 489 -14.36 -12.83 17.10
C GLN A 489 -15.39 -13.69 16.36
N GLN A 490 -15.70 -13.36 15.11
CA GLN A 490 -16.63 -14.15 14.30
C GLN A 490 -16.09 -15.56 14.01
N ILE A 491 -14.79 -15.69 13.72
CA ILE A 491 -14.13 -16.98 13.53
C ILE A 491 -14.22 -17.84 14.80
N ALA A 492 -14.05 -17.25 16.00
CA ALA A 492 -14.22 -17.96 17.26
C ALA A 492 -15.64 -18.55 17.42
N ARG A 493 -16.66 -17.78 17.05
CA ARG A 493 -18.05 -18.26 17.08
C ARG A 493 -18.29 -19.38 16.08
N ASP A 494 -17.79 -19.23 14.86
CA ASP A 494 -17.90 -20.26 13.83
C ASP A 494 -17.19 -21.56 14.27
N CYS A 495 -16.02 -21.46 14.93
CA CYS A 495 -15.34 -22.60 15.54
C CYS A 495 -16.17 -23.24 16.66
N SER A 496 -16.80 -22.44 17.52
CA SER A 496 -17.64 -22.95 18.63
C SER A 496 -18.83 -23.76 18.12
N VAL A 497 -19.47 -23.32 17.04
CA VAL A 497 -20.56 -24.05 16.38
C VAL A 497 -20.06 -25.42 15.89
N VAL A 498 -18.93 -25.45 15.19
CA VAL A 498 -18.34 -26.69 14.68
C VAL A 498 -17.94 -27.64 15.80
N LEU A 499 -17.26 -27.14 16.84
CA LEU A 499 -16.83 -27.95 17.98
C LEU A 499 -18.01 -28.53 18.77
N THR A 500 -19.10 -27.77 18.90
CA THR A 500 -20.34 -28.27 19.53
C THR A 500 -20.89 -29.47 18.75
N GLU A 501 -20.98 -29.36 17.43
CA GLU A 501 -21.47 -30.46 16.57
C GLU A 501 -20.52 -31.68 16.61
N LEU A 502 -19.21 -31.46 16.53
CA LEU A 502 -18.23 -32.55 16.63
C LEU A 502 -18.27 -33.25 18.00
N THR A 503 -18.55 -32.51 19.07
CA THR A 503 -18.77 -33.07 20.41
C THR A 503 -20.02 -33.93 20.45
N GLN A 504 -21.14 -33.45 19.90
CA GLN A 504 -22.40 -34.19 19.85
C GLN A 504 -22.27 -35.49 19.05
N ARG A 505 -21.45 -35.49 17.99
CA ARG A 505 -21.14 -36.68 17.18
C ARG A 505 -20.10 -37.61 17.80
N ASN A 506 -19.55 -37.27 18.96
CA ASN A 506 -18.44 -37.99 19.61
C ASN A 506 -17.20 -38.14 18.71
N VAL A 507 -16.89 -37.13 17.89
CA VAL A 507 -15.73 -37.10 16.99
C VAL A 507 -14.47 -36.58 17.70
N LEU A 508 -14.62 -35.81 18.78
CA LEU A 508 -13.50 -35.22 19.53
C LEU A 508 -12.95 -36.20 20.59
N ASP A 509 -11.94 -36.97 20.22
CA ASP A 509 -11.15 -37.79 21.15
C ASP A 509 -10.16 -36.93 21.97
N GLU A 510 -9.47 -37.54 22.94
CA GLU A 510 -8.51 -36.82 23.80
C GLU A 510 -7.35 -36.20 22.98
N PRO A 511 -6.70 -36.91 22.04
CA PRO A 511 -5.67 -36.30 21.19
C PRO A 511 -6.16 -35.08 20.41
N ALA A 512 -7.39 -35.10 19.89
CA ALA A 512 -8.00 -33.96 19.23
C ALA A 512 -8.18 -32.77 20.19
N LYS A 513 -8.68 -33.04 21.40
CA LYS A 513 -8.85 -32.01 22.44
C LYS A 513 -7.53 -31.41 22.91
N GLU A 514 -6.48 -32.23 23.04
CA GLU A 514 -5.13 -31.76 23.35
C GLU A 514 -4.60 -30.82 22.26
N LYS A 515 -4.76 -31.19 20.97
CA LYS A 515 -4.36 -30.32 19.85
C LYS A 515 -5.12 -28.99 19.85
N LEU A 516 -6.42 -29.01 20.09
CA LEU A 516 -7.25 -27.81 20.14
C LEU A 516 -6.90 -26.92 21.34
N THR A 517 -6.67 -27.53 22.51
CA THR A 517 -6.23 -26.82 23.71
C THR A 517 -4.87 -26.15 23.49
N ALA A 518 -3.94 -26.85 22.83
CA ALA A 518 -2.64 -26.28 22.46
C ALA A 518 -2.79 -25.09 21.50
N ALA A 519 -3.71 -25.15 20.53
CA ALA A 519 -4.00 -24.02 19.64
C ALA A 519 -4.62 -22.83 20.39
N LEU A 520 -5.63 -23.08 21.25
CA LEU A 520 -6.27 -22.04 22.07
C LEU A 520 -5.30 -21.36 23.04
N SER A 521 -4.35 -22.09 23.60
CA SER A 521 -3.36 -21.53 24.54
C SER A 521 -2.46 -20.43 23.95
N ARG A 522 -2.44 -20.28 22.63
CA ARG A 522 -1.71 -19.22 21.93
C ARG A 522 -2.49 -17.92 21.81
N ILE A 523 -3.79 -17.93 22.11
CA ILE A 523 -4.66 -16.77 22.12
C ILE A 523 -4.46 -16.02 23.45
N ALA A 524 -4.28 -14.71 23.39
CA ALA A 524 -4.06 -13.90 24.58
C ALA A 524 -5.33 -13.82 25.44
N HIS A 525 -5.28 -14.16 26.73
CA HIS A 525 -6.49 -14.15 27.57
C HIS A 525 -7.04 -12.73 27.85
N ASP A 526 -6.20 -11.70 27.84
CA ASP A 526 -6.60 -10.32 28.18
C ASP A 526 -7.20 -9.54 26.99
N ASP A 527 -6.87 -9.95 25.76
CA ASP A 527 -7.36 -9.39 24.51
C ASP A 527 -7.45 -10.47 23.41
N PRO A 528 -8.32 -11.49 23.57
CA PRO A 528 -8.30 -12.70 22.73
C PRO A 528 -8.53 -12.43 21.25
N PHE A 529 -9.26 -11.36 20.94
CA PHE A 529 -9.57 -10.96 19.57
C PHE A 529 -8.90 -9.65 19.15
N GLY A 530 -8.06 -9.05 20.00
CA GLY A 530 -7.24 -7.89 19.60
C GLY A 530 -7.94 -6.53 19.61
N PHE A 531 -9.09 -6.39 20.26
CA PHE A 531 -9.83 -5.11 20.32
C PHE A 531 -9.02 -4.01 21.02
N ARG A 532 -8.34 -4.30 22.12
CA ARG A 532 -7.55 -3.28 22.84
C ARG A 532 -6.37 -2.81 21.99
N ARG A 533 -5.68 -3.76 21.35
CA ARG A 533 -4.61 -3.45 20.39
C ARG A 533 -5.12 -2.62 19.21
N ALA A 534 -6.26 -3.01 18.66
CA ALA A 534 -6.91 -2.27 17.58
C ALA A 534 -7.24 -0.83 17.99
N LEU A 535 -7.78 -0.58 19.18
CA LEU A 535 -8.06 0.77 19.66
C LEU A 535 -6.81 1.67 19.71
N VAL A 536 -5.65 1.12 20.10
CA VAL A 536 -4.38 1.85 20.09
C VAL A 536 -3.96 2.20 18.66
N ALA A 537 -4.04 1.22 17.76
CA ALA A 537 -3.64 1.39 16.36
C ALA A 537 -4.57 2.32 15.57
N GLU A 538 -5.89 2.26 15.77
CA GLU A 538 -6.87 3.15 15.13
C GLU A 538 -6.65 4.60 15.58
N ARG A 539 -6.37 4.83 16.87
CA ARG A 539 -6.01 6.17 17.36
C ARG A 539 -4.74 6.68 16.68
N ALA A 540 -3.72 5.84 16.52
CA ALA A 540 -2.51 6.23 15.79
C ALA A 540 -2.79 6.53 14.31
N ARG A 541 -3.59 5.69 13.62
CA ARG A 541 -3.96 5.92 12.22
C ARG A 541 -4.71 7.22 11.99
N ILE A 542 -5.62 7.58 12.91
CA ILE A 542 -6.33 8.86 12.83
C ILE A 542 -5.40 10.08 12.96
N THR A 543 -4.27 9.95 13.66
CA THR A 543 -3.24 11.02 13.70
C THR A 543 -2.42 11.14 12.42
N GLN A 544 -2.59 10.18 11.50
CA GLN A 544 -1.99 10.19 10.17
C GLN A 544 -3.05 10.46 9.09
N TRP A 545 -4.32 10.60 9.50
CA TRP A 545 -5.42 10.82 8.58
C TRP A 545 -5.32 12.21 7.95
N ASN A 546 -4.83 12.24 6.72
CA ASN A 546 -4.68 13.44 5.92
C ASN A 546 -5.94 13.65 5.07
N CYS A 547 -7.00 14.14 5.71
CA CYS A 547 -8.23 14.51 5.01
C CYS A 547 -7.92 15.57 3.93
N ARG A 548 -8.35 15.32 2.69
CA ARG A 548 -8.21 16.24 1.58
C ARG A 548 -9.56 16.88 1.28
N VAL A 549 -9.53 18.18 1.12
CA VAL A 549 -10.73 18.97 0.90
C VAL A 549 -10.57 19.73 -0.40
N GLU A 550 -11.49 19.51 -1.34
CA GLU A 550 -11.50 20.23 -2.61
C GLU A 550 -11.99 21.67 -2.38
N MET A 551 -11.17 22.65 -2.76
CA MET A 551 -11.49 24.08 -2.77
C MET A 551 -11.54 24.58 -4.23
N GLU A 552 -12.05 25.78 -4.47
CA GLU A 552 -12.02 26.41 -5.82
C GLU A 552 -10.59 26.52 -6.38
N GLU A 553 -9.62 26.76 -5.49
CA GLU A 553 -8.19 26.87 -5.81
C GLU A 553 -7.46 25.51 -5.87
N GLY A 554 -8.19 24.39 -5.70
CA GLY A 554 -7.66 23.03 -5.70
C GLY A 554 -7.77 22.32 -4.35
N ALA A 555 -7.27 21.09 -4.29
CA ALA A 555 -7.38 20.26 -3.09
C ALA A 555 -6.37 20.68 -2.02
N GLN A 556 -6.85 21.17 -0.89
CA GLN A 556 -6.05 21.50 0.29
C GLN A 556 -6.00 20.32 1.27
N GLN A 557 -4.86 20.16 1.97
CA GLN A 557 -4.71 19.17 3.03
C GLN A 557 -5.13 19.76 4.37
N VAL A 558 -5.98 19.03 5.08
CA VAL A 558 -6.33 19.36 6.47
C VAL A 558 -5.27 18.76 7.39
N PRO A 559 -4.72 19.54 8.34
CA PRO A 559 -3.83 19.03 9.37
C PRO A 559 -4.43 17.80 10.07
N PRO A 560 -3.63 16.77 10.34
CA PRO A 560 -4.12 15.58 10.99
C PRO A 560 -4.52 15.85 12.45
N ILE A 561 -5.31 14.94 13.01
CA ILE A 561 -5.71 15.00 14.41
C ILE A 561 -4.46 14.89 15.31
N SER A 562 -4.38 15.72 16.36
CA SER A 562 -3.24 15.69 17.27
C SER A 562 -3.15 14.36 18.03
N PRO A 563 -1.94 13.82 18.25
CA PRO A 563 -1.75 12.58 19.00
C PRO A 563 -2.34 12.60 20.41
N GLU A 564 -2.25 13.74 21.11
CA GLU A 564 -2.81 13.88 22.46
C GLU A 564 -4.33 13.77 22.48
N TYR A 565 -5.00 14.35 21.48
CA TYR A 565 -6.45 14.27 21.35
C TYR A 565 -6.89 12.85 21.00
N ALA A 566 -6.25 12.24 19.99
CA ALA A 566 -6.54 10.86 19.60
C ALA A 566 -6.38 9.88 20.78
N LYS A 567 -5.34 10.06 21.61
CA LYS A 567 -5.11 9.24 22.82
C LYS A 567 -6.25 9.34 23.85
N LYS A 568 -6.86 10.52 23.99
CA LYS A 568 -7.96 10.78 24.95
C LYS A 568 -9.35 10.53 24.36
N MET A 569 -9.45 10.23 23.07
CA MET A 569 -10.73 10.03 22.37
C MET A 569 -11.49 8.84 22.97
N PRO A 570 -12.74 9.03 23.43
CA PRO A 570 -13.59 7.93 23.89
C PRO A 570 -13.82 6.89 22.79
N VAL A 571 -14.07 5.63 23.17
CA VAL A 571 -14.22 4.51 22.22
C VAL A 571 -15.38 4.73 21.25
N HIS A 572 -16.53 5.22 21.72
CA HIS A 572 -17.68 5.53 20.86
C HIS A 572 -17.39 6.69 19.88
N ALA A 573 -16.58 7.68 20.27
CA ALA A 573 -16.13 8.75 19.38
C ALA A 573 -15.16 8.24 18.32
N LEU A 574 -14.30 7.31 18.68
CA LEU A 574 -13.45 6.61 17.73
C LEU A 574 -14.29 5.80 16.74
N SER A 575 -15.28 5.03 17.23
CA SER A 575 -16.22 4.30 16.38
C SER A 575 -16.96 5.21 15.39
N PHE A 576 -17.38 6.40 15.83
CA PHE A 576 -17.99 7.40 14.97
C PHE A 576 -17.04 7.85 13.85
N VAL A 577 -15.79 8.20 14.18
CA VAL A 577 -14.79 8.65 13.20
C VAL A 577 -14.51 7.59 12.14
N LEU A 578 -14.35 6.32 12.54
CA LEU A 578 -14.21 5.22 11.59
C LEU A 578 -15.47 5.02 10.74
N GLY A 579 -16.64 5.22 11.35
CA GLY A 579 -17.93 5.18 10.67
C GLY A 579 -18.09 6.23 9.57
N LEU A 580 -17.45 7.41 9.69
CA LEU A 580 -17.52 8.46 8.67
C LEU A 580 -17.07 7.95 7.29
N SER A 581 -15.94 7.22 7.25
CA SER A 581 -15.29 6.77 6.02
C SER A 581 -15.55 5.30 5.70
N THR A 582 -16.34 4.60 6.51
CA THR A 582 -16.69 3.20 6.27
C THR A 582 -17.71 3.10 5.13
N PRO A 583 -17.38 2.45 4.00
CA PRO A 583 -18.26 2.46 2.82
C PRO A 583 -19.48 1.55 3.03
N ARG A 584 -20.66 2.16 3.20
CA ARG A 584 -21.93 1.45 3.47
C ARG A 584 -22.29 0.39 2.43
N ALA A 585 -21.95 0.59 1.17
CA ALA A 585 -22.29 -0.35 0.09
C ALA A 585 -21.72 -1.77 0.31
N TYR A 586 -20.63 -1.91 1.08
CA TYR A 586 -20.06 -3.23 1.43
C TYR A 586 -20.73 -3.90 2.62
N ILE A 587 -21.58 -3.17 3.36
CA ILE A 587 -22.30 -3.68 4.54
C ILE A 587 -23.77 -3.87 4.20
N ASP A 588 -24.37 -2.93 3.46
CA ASP A 588 -25.78 -2.95 3.07
C ASP A 588 -25.92 -2.79 1.55
N PRO A 589 -25.96 -3.91 0.80
CA PRO A 589 -26.12 -3.91 -0.66
C PRO A 589 -27.43 -3.26 -1.14
N SER A 590 -28.43 -3.11 -0.27
CA SER A 590 -29.71 -2.47 -0.64
C SER A 590 -29.55 -0.97 -0.91
N VAL A 591 -28.50 -0.36 -0.37
CA VAL A 591 -28.01 0.94 -0.81
C VAL A 591 -27.17 0.70 -2.03
N GLY A 592 -27.82 0.69 -3.20
CA GLY A 592 -27.15 0.49 -4.49
C GLY A 592 -25.85 1.28 -4.55
N VAL A 593 -24.83 0.69 -5.20
CA VAL A 593 -23.48 1.27 -5.30
C VAL A 593 -23.58 2.64 -5.98
N ILE A 594 -23.77 3.68 -5.17
CA ILE A 594 -23.54 5.05 -5.61
C ILE A 594 -22.07 5.07 -6.01
N GLU A 595 -21.77 5.62 -7.19
CA GLU A 595 -20.44 5.86 -7.77
C GLU A 595 -19.56 6.73 -6.85
N SER A 596 -19.36 6.33 -5.60
CA SER A 596 -18.49 7.00 -4.66
C SER A 596 -17.08 6.49 -4.92
N THR A 597 -16.17 7.44 -5.07
CA THR A 597 -14.75 7.26 -5.40
C THR A 597 -14.01 6.27 -4.48
N ILE A 598 -14.57 5.92 -3.31
CA ILE A 598 -14.03 4.95 -2.35
C ILE A 598 -14.18 3.50 -2.87
N VAL A 599 -15.10 3.24 -3.80
CA VAL A 599 -15.32 1.93 -4.45
C VAL A 599 -14.10 1.48 -5.27
N THR A 600 -13.20 2.38 -5.65
CA THR A 600 -11.99 2.10 -6.45
C THR A 600 -10.94 1.21 -5.77
N GLN A 601 -11.10 0.90 -4.48
CA GLN A 601 -10.14 0.07 -3.75
C GLN A 601 -10.53 -1.41 -3.63
N SER A 602 -11.79 -1.79 -3.91
CA SER A 602 -12.08 -3.21 -4.08
C SER A 602 -11.76 -3.61 -5.50
N THR A 603 -11.01 -4.69 -5.62
CA THR A 603 -10.47 -5.23 -6.86
C THR A 603 -11.53 -5.98 -7.68
N ILE A 604 -12.80 -5.69 -7.44
CA ILE A 604 -13.96 -6.43 -7.92
C ILE A 604 -14.75 -5.48 -8.82
N ALA A 605 -15.07 -5.92 -10.04
CA ALA A 605 -15.91 -5.15 -10.96
C ALA A 605 -17.28 -4.85 -10.30
N PRO A 606 -17.84 -3.63 -10.42
CA PRO A 606 -19.07 -3.23 -9.73
C PRO A 606 -20.25 -4.22 -9.89
N ASP A 607 -20.40 -4.81 -11.07
CA ASP A 607 -21.46 -5.77 -11.37
C ASP A 607 -21.30 -7.10 -10.61
N HIS A 608 -20.06 -7.46 -10.26
CA HIS A 608 -19.73 -8.64 -9.45
C HIS A 608 -19.76 -8.36 -7.95
N VAL A 609 -19.55 -7.11 -7.52
CA VAL A 609 -19.58 -6.68 -6.11
C VAL A 609 -20.95 -6.96 -5.50
N ASN A 610 -22.03 -6.59 -6.18
CA ASN A 610 -23.38 -6.71 -5.63
C ASN A 610 -23.81 -8.17 -5.43
N ALA A 611 -23.53 -9.05 -6.41
CA ALA A 611 -23.94 -10.45 -6.32
C ALA A 611 -23.19 -11.25 -5.25
N TRP A 612 -21.92 -10.93 -5.01
CA TRP A 612 -21.09 -11.62 -4.01
C TRP A 612 -21.37 -11.14 -2.58
N ILE A 613 -21.48 -9.82 -2.35
CA ILE A 613 -21.64 -9.24 -1.00
C ILE A 613 -23.01 -9.54 -0.38
N GLU A 614 -24.02 -9.87 -1.20
CA GLU A 614 -25.36 -10.20 -0.73
C GLU A 614 -25.50 -11.58 -0.06
N GLY A 615 -24.49 -12.45 -0.16
CA GLY A 615 -24.56 -13.79 0.39
C GLY A 615 -24.24 -13.88 1.88
N PRO A 616 -24.75 -14.92 2.57
CA PRO A 616 -24.60 -15.05 4.02
C PRO A 616 -23.17 -15.33 4.50
N LEU A 617 -22.27 -15.75 3.62
CA LEU A 617 -20.87 -16.01 3.98
C LEU A 617 -20.04 -14.74 4.11
N VAL A 618 -20.51 -13.61 3.59
CA VAL A 618 -19.78 -12.34 3.62
C VAL A 618 -20.58 -11.21 4.29
N ASP A 619 -21.72 -11.56 4.90
CA ASP A 619 -22.64 -10.62 5.54
C ASP A 619 -22.03 -9.96 6.78
N LEU A 620 -21.80 -8.65 6.69
CA LEU A 620 -21.23 -7.85 7.76
C LEU A 620 -22.27 -7.11 8.60
N ARG A 621 -23.55 -7.12 8.18
CA ARG A 621 -24.62 -6.37 8.87
C ARG A 621 -24.74 -6.69 10.36
N PRO A 622 -24.58 -7.95 10.82
CA PRO A 622 -24.69 -8.27 12.24
C PRO A 622 -23.65 -7.56 13.13
N TRP A 623 -22.59 -6.99 12.56
CA TRP A 623 -21.56 -6.30 13.33
C TRP A 623 -21.91 -4.84 13.64
N PHE A 624 -22.83 -4.24 12.90
CA PHE A 624 -23.05 -2.80 12.91
C PHE A 624 -24.49 -2.41 13.23
N ASP A 625 -24.66 -1.27 13.89
CA ASP A 625 -25.91 -0.52 13.85
C ASP A 625 -25.97 0.24 12.52
N LEU A 626 -26.76 -0.27 11.57
CA LEU A 626 -26.85 0.27 10.21
C LEU A 626 -27.41 1.69 10.18
N ASP A 627 -28.31 2.04 11.10
CA ASP A 627 -28.88 3.39 11.19
C ASP A 627 -27.82 4.36 11.72
N ALA A 628 -27.08 3.96 12.76
CA ALA A 628 -25.97 4.75 13.29
C ALA A 628 -24.83 4.92 12.28
N LEU A 629 -24.50 3.88 11.51
CA LEU A 629 -23.51 3.94 10.43
C LEU A 629 -23.96 4.90 9.32
N THR A 630 -25.23 4.79 8.91
CA THR A 630 -25.83 5.71 7.93
C THR A 630 -25.74 7.15 8.39
N LEU A 631 -26.07 7.40 9.67
CA LEU A 631 -25.98 8.72 10.27
C LEU A 631 -24.53 9.22 10.34
N SER A 632 -23.55 8.35 10.57
CA SER A 632 -22.11 8.71 10.49
C SER A 632 -21.72 9.09 9.05
N ASN A 633 -22.00 8.24 8.06
CA ASN A 633 -21.63 8.51 6.66
C ASN A 633 -22.25 9.80 6.13
N ALA A 634 -23.52 10.07 6.44
CA ALA A 634 -24.19 11.31 6.03
C ALA A 634 -23.48 12.56 6.55
N GLN A 635 -22.78 12.46 7.68
CA GLN A 635 -22.05 13.55 8.30
C GLN A 635 -20.65 13.78 7.70
N LEU A 636 -20.14 12.88 6.86
CA LEU A 636 -18.88 13.11 6.13
C LEU A 636 -18.98 14.34 5.22
N ILE A 637 -20.13 14.53 4.54
CA ILE A 637 -20.38 15.71 3.71
C ILE A 637 -20.40 16.98 4.56
N VAL A 638 -21.02 16.92 5.75
CA VAL A 638 -21.08 18.04 6.70
C VAL A 638 -19.68 18.39 7.19
N LEU A 639 -18.88 17.38 7.53
CA LEU A 639 -17.48 17.54 7.91
C LEU A 639 -16.66 18.19 6.79
N HIS A 640 -16.75 17.71 5.55
CA HIS A 640 -16.04 18.30 4.41
C HIS A 640 -16.43 19.76 4.18
N LYS A 641 -17.73 20.09 4.14
CA LYS A 641 -18.20 21.47 4.00
C LYS A 641 -17.68 22.39 5.10
N ARG A 642 -17.60 21.87 6.32
CA ARG A 642 -17.07 22.62 7.45
C ARG A 642 -15.57 22.83 7.33
N LEU A 643 -14.82 21.80 6.94
CA LEU A 643 -13.38 21.92 6.71
C LEU A 643 -13.09 22.90 5.58
N GLN A 644 -13.86 22.90 4.49
CA GLN A 644 -13.79 23.92 3.44
C GLN A 644 -13.96 25.32 4.01
N LYS A 645 -15.00 25.52 4.83
CA LYS A 645 -15.25 26.81 5.47
C LYS A 645 -14.10 27.24 6.39
N LEU A 646 -13.62 26.35 7.26
CA LEU A 646 -12.53 26.65 8.19
C LEU A 646 -11.22 26.99 7.47
N LEU A 647 -10.95 26.32 6.34
CA LEU A 647 -9.82 26.61 5.47
C LEU A 647 -9.98 27.98 4.79
N ALA A 648 -11.15 28.25 4.20
CA ALA A 648 -11.45 29.54 3.56
C ALA A 648 -11.37 30.72 4.55
N ASP A 649 -11.84 30.52 5.78
CA ASP A 649 -11.81 31.53 6.84
C ASP A 649 -10.40 31.69 7.45
N GLY A 650 -9.44 30.81 7.13
CA GLY A 650 -8.11 30.78 7.76
C GLY A 650 -8.16 30.48 9.26
N THR A 651 -9.26 29.91 9.75
CA THR A 651 -9.53 29.67 11.18
C THR A 651 -9.26 28.24 11.61
N LEU A 652 -8.72 27.41 10.72
CA LEU A 652 -8.48 26.01 11.01
C LEU A 652 -7.50 25.90 12.19
N PRO A 653 -7.96 25.41 13.36
CA PRO A 653 -7.20 25.57 14.59
C PRO A 653 -5.87 24.86 14.47
N VAL A 654 -4.81 25.62 14.76
CA VAL A 654 -3.46 25.08 14.84
C VAL A 654 -3.39 24.17 16.07
N ARG A 655 -3.62 22.88 15.82
CA ARG A 655 -3.21 21.69 16.58
C ARG A 655 -3.78 21.40 17.99
N GLU A 656 -4.35 22.33 18.77
CA GLU A 656 -4.45 22.06 20.23
C GLU A 656 -5.81 22.26 20.95
N ALA A 657 -6.84 22.87 20.36
CA ALA A 657 -8.09 23.16 21.10
C ALA A 657 -9.30 22.29 20.70
N LEU A 658 -9.92 21.62 21.69
CA LEU A 658 -11.24 20.97 21.63
C LEU A 658 -12.34 21.96 21.18
N ALA A 659 -12.24 23.20 21.65
CA ALA A 659 -13.06 24.33 21.20
C ALA A 659 -12.57 24.78 19.81
N GLY A 660 -13.14 24.21 18.75
CA GLY A 660 -12.74 24.46 17.38
C GLY A 660 -12.51 23.20 16.54
N SER A 661 -12.55 22.02 17.17
CA SER A 661 -12.45 20.74 16.46
C SER A 661 -13.44 20.68 15.27
N PRO A 662 -13.02 20.14 14.11
CA PRO A 662 -13.90 20.02 12.95
C PRO A 662 -15.10 19.09 13.21
N PHE A 663 -15.06 18.30 14.29
CA PHE A 663 -16.16 17.42 14.72
C PHE A 663 -17.23 18.12 15.58
N VAL A 664 -17.02 19.36 16.04
CA VAL A 664 -18.00 20.06 16.88
C VAL A 664 -19.34 20.18 16.15
N GLY A 665 -20.46 19.84 16.78
CA GLY A 665 -21.79 19.93 16.16
C GLY A 665 -22.13 18.81 15.18
N LEU A 666 -21.24 17.83 14.99
CA LEU A 666 -21.63 16.54 14.45
C LEU A 666 -22.38 15.75 15.53
N THR A 667 -23.44 15.06 15.12
CA THR A 667 -24.20 14.13 15.96
C THR A 667 -23.41 12.85 16.11
N LEU A 668 -22.90 12.62 17.32
CA LEU A 668 -22.17 11.42 17.66
C LEU A 668 -23.08 10.18 17.61
N SER A 669 -22.92 9.35 16.57
CA SER A 669 -23.55 8.03 16.48
C SER A 669 -22.55 6.92 16.82
N VAL A 670 -23.04 5.72 17.14
CA VAL A 670 -22.19 4.58 17.53
C VAL A 670 -22.42 3.42 16.55
N PRO A 671 -21.79 3.44 15.36
CA PRO A 671 -21.94 2.37 14.36
C PRO A 671 -21.53 0.99 14.87
N LEU A 672 -20.55 0.95 15.78
CA LEU A 672 -20.05 -0.27 16.41
C LEU A 672 -19.90 -0.05 17.92
N ASP A 673 -20.65 -0.84 18.71
CA ASP A 673 -20.46 -0.90 20.15
C ASP A 673 -19.27 -1.81 20.50
N VAL A 674 -18.07 -1.21 20.50
CA VAL A 674 -16.81 -1.90 20.77
C VAL A 674 -16.74 -2.41 22.22
N ASP A 675 -17.30 -1.68 23.18
CA ASP A 675 -17.30 -2.09 24.59
C ASP A 675 -18.15 -3.36 24.77
N ALA A 676 -19.33 -3.43 24.13
CA ALA A 676 -20.14 -4.63 24.10
C ALA A 676 -19.47 -5.79 23.34
N ALA A 677 -18.73 -5.51 22.26
CA ALA A 677 -17.97 -6.54 21.54
C ALA A 677 -16.84 -7.13 22.41
N MET A 678 -16.13 -6.29 23.16
CA MET A 678 -15.12 -6.71 24.13
C MET A 678 -15.73 -7.53 25.28
N ALA A 679 -16.90 -7.17 25.79
CA ALA A 679 -17.59 -7.95 26.82
C ALA A 679 -17.94 -9.35 26.31
N ARG A 680 -18.54 -9.45 25.11
CA ARG A 680 -18.82 -10.74 24.46
C ARG A 680 -17.57 -11.56 24.17
N SER A 681 -16.41 -10.90 24.03
CA SER A 681 -15.16 -11.61 23.74
C SER A 681 -14.77 -12.59 24.85
N VAL A 682 -15.07 -12.24 26.10
CA VAL A 682 -14.83 -13.10 27.27
C VAL A 682 -15.77 -14.31 27.26
N GLU A 683 -17.03 -14.11 26.87
CA GLU A 683 -18.01 -15.20 26.76
C GLU A 683 -17.62 -16.17 25.63
N ASP A 684 -17.28 -15.63 24.46
CA ASP A 684 -16.90 -16.41 23.27
C ASP A 684 -15.63 -17.27 23.54
N ILE A 685 -14.61 -16.72 24.22
CA ILE A 685 -13.39 -17.49 24.53
C ILE A 685 -13.63 -18.55 25.62
N THR A 686 -14.44 -18.23 26.64
CA THR A 686 -14.79 -19.19 27.71
C THR A 686 -15.55 -20.39 27.13
N LEU A 687 -16.46 -20.14 26.19
CA LEU A 687 -17.18 -21.20 25.49
C LEU A 687 -16.21 -22.11 24.71
N LEU A 688 -15.29 -21.53 23.93
CA LEU A 688 -14.28 -22.30 23.20
C LEU A 688 -13.42 -23.18 24.12
N GLU A 689 -12.92 -22.61 25.21
CA GLU A 689 -12.12 -23.35 26.20
C GLU A 689 -12.92 -24.52 26.79
N SER A 690 -14.20 -24.31 27.12
CA SER A 690 -15.07 -25.36 27.67
C SER A 690 -15.30 -26.53 26.70
N LEU A 691 -15.37 -26.26 25.39
CA LEU A 691 -15.57 -27.27 24.35
C LEU A 691 -14.29 -28.09 24.09
N CYS A 692 -13.13 -27.49 24.32
CA CYS A 692 -11.82 -28.13 24.12
C CYS A 692 -11.28 -28.83 25.37
N ALA A 693 -11.85 -28.58 26.55
CA ALA A 693 -11.37 -29.16 27.81
C ALA A 693 -11.36 -30.71 27.78
N VAL A 694 -10.20 -31.27 28.13
CA VAL A 694 -10.04 -32.69 28.48
C VAL A 694 -10.78 -32.91 29.79
N LYS A 695 -11.75 -33.84 29.82
CA LYS A 695 -12.44 -34.17 31.07
C LYS A 695 -11.41 -34.79 32.01
N ASP A 696 -11.16 -34.12 33.12
CA ASP A 696 -10.19 -34.58 34.10
C ASP A 696 -10.68 -35.90 34.73
N ARG A 697 -10.22 -37.03 34.17
CA ARG A 697 -10.69 -38.38 34.55
C ARG A 697 -10.40 -38.70 36.01
N ALA A 698 -9.47 -37.97 36.64
CA ALA A 698 -9.16 -38.10 38.05
C ALA A 698 -10.35 -37.75 38.94
N SER A 699 -11.10 -36.67 38.65
CA SER A 699 -12.27 -36.28 39.46
C SER A 699 -13.45 -37.25 39.32
N THR A 700 -13.55 -37.95 38.17
CA THR A 700 -14.61 -38.95 37.94
C THR A 700 -14.30 -40.30 38.58
N ARG A 701 -13.01 -40.61 38.79
CA ARG A 701 -12.59 -41.85 39.47
C ARG A 701 -12.86 -41.79 40.97
N ASP A 702 -12.64 -40.64 41.59
CA ASP A 702 -12.94 -40.44 43.02
C ASP A 702 -14.46 -40.48 43.27
N ALA A 703 -15.26 -39.87 42.39
CA ALA A 703 -16.73 -39.87 42.48
C ALA A 703 -17.41 -41.24 42.15
N LEU A 704 -16.67 -42.21 41.63
CA LEU A 704 -17.12 -43.60 41.43
C LEU A 704 -16.51 -44.57 42.47
N SER A 705 -15.58 -44.09 43.29
CA SER A 705 -14.99 -44.84 44.41
C SER A 705 -15.63 -44.52 45.77
N GLU A 706 -16.39 -43.41 45.84
CA GLU A 706 -17.43 -43.15 46.84
C GLU A 706 -18.78 -43.73 46.40
#